data_AF-A0A5N6K4R4-F1
#
_entry.id   AF-A0A5N6K4R4-F1
#
_cell.length_a   1.000
_cell.length_b   1.000
_cell.length_c   1.000
_cell.angle_alpha   90.00
_cell.angle_beta   90.00
_cell.angle_gamma   90.00
#
_symmetry.space_group_name_H-M   'P 1'
#
loop_
_entity.id
_entity.type
_entity.pdbx_description
1 polymer ?
#
loop_
_entity_poly.entity_id
_entity_poly.type
_entity_poly.pdbx_seq_one_letter_code
_entity_poly.pdbx_strand_id
1 'polypeptide(L)'
;MEYDTKTPLYSTQDKTSFAYISARDRWPVILTGAIDDVHRAVSESTGSKHEEGKRIVEALAKLKYELQHDRKLTPIPDDGQPDIEGYNKELEQLGYPSWFNISWLYAECYLYRRLATSFSLSKEWKSHDVFARQKMSTFRSSRPAVLELATRYHELIKQISSNKAQDEEAEKVLFKEMCEICLWGNATDLSLLTSLTYEDIQKLQGSEARKNSEKNIIINDLDKAYDVLKAAKKEGRSRQVDIVLDNAGFELYVDLILAGYLLSAGLATNVVLHSKAIPWFVSDVVPKDFSDLLNALNNAQSFYSTPSEGEQRDGKTPEPLSKKEEEELDFLFKTWSEFHAEGQLTLRANRFWTEGGSYWRLPGTAPRLHEDLKESELVIFKGDLNYRKLTGDATWDPTTPFTQAIGPLGPGSGINVLALRTCKADVVVGLEPGLDEKLRAQEGGGGDSGQRKWGWSGKWAVKKLLIIIKSTILYNGYKPQALPHPILYLSPKINTKSLKSEKGLHSVSSSCLSLVTPIPIPIPCPGTSVSISIPDSDADSDFLEIAGRWVDERVFACMYYFCFISASLCTAFALIGCCVDAYCVVYCGCPARASSSPSLFNRGFGLFGLAALCSYGFSSGSEFPISCTQCQSPRLWLRLWLRS
;
A
#
# COMPACT_ATOMS: atom_id res chain seq x y z
N MET A 1 -11.10 -6.15 20.16
CA MET A 1 -12.55 -5.87 20.04
C MET A 1 -12.99 -4.51 20.56
N GLU A 2 -12.28 -3.85 21.50
CA GLU A 2 -12.73 -2.55 22.04
C GLU A 2 -12.82 -1.43 20.98
N TYR A 3 -11.91 -1.42 20.01
CA TYR A 3 -11.85 -0.42 18.93
C TYR A 3 -12.69 -0.77 17.70
N ASP A 4 -13.30 -1.95 17.62
CA ASP A 4 -14.06 -2.34 16.44
C ASP A 4 -15.42 -1.64 16.40
N THR A 5 -15.96 -1.52 15.18
CA THR A 5 -17.30 -0.97 14.95
C THR A 5 -18.36 -1.73 15.75
N LYS A 6 -19.42 -1.00 16.16
CA LYS A 6 -20.61 -1.60 16.78
C LYS A 6 -21.61 -2.12 15.76
N THR A 7 -21.40 -1.81 14.48
CA THR A 7 -22.18 -2.39 13.37
C THR A 7 -21.92 -3.91 13.32
N PRO A 8 -22.96 -4.76 13.17
CA PRO A 8 -22.79 -6.20 13.05
C PRO A 8 -21.80 -6.58 11.94
N LEU A 9 -21.02 -7.62 12.17
CA LEU A 9 -20.02 -8.10 11.21
C LEU A 9 -20.61 -9.19 10.31
N TYR A 10 -20.12 -9.29 9.07
CA TYR A 10 -20.43 -10.45 8.23
C TYR A 10 -19.97 -11.72 8.93
N SER A 11 -20.84 -12.74 8.95
CA SER A 11 -20.61 -13.97 9.70
C SER A 11 -20.55 -15.17 8.77
N THR A 12 -19.69 -16.13 9.12
CA THR A 12 -19.58 -17.41 8.41
C THR A 12 -20.83 -18.27 8.50
N GLN A 13 -21.80 -17.94 9.37
CA GLN A 13 -23.09 -18.62 9.48
C GLN A 13 -24.16 -18.10 8.50
N ASP A 14 -23.97 -16.92 7.94
CA ASP A 14 -24.96 -16.28 7.08
C ASP A 14 -24.98 -16.90 5.69
N LYS A 15 -25.95 -17.78 5.45
CA LYS A 15 -26.15 -18.49 4.17
C LYS A 15 -26.45 -17.57 2.99
N THR A 16 -26.82 -16.32 3.25
CA THR A 16 -27.05 -15.31 2.20
C THR A 16 -25.78 -14.52 1.88
N SER A 17 -24.71 -14.69 2.64
CA SER A 17 -23.45 -13.99 2.48
C SER A 17 -22.39 -14.81 1.75
N PHE A 18 -21.45 -14.14 1.09
CA PHE A 18 -20.24 -14.78 0.56
C PHE A 18 -19.32 -15.33 1.66
N ALA A 19 -19.44 -14.82 2.89
CA ALA A 19 -18.74 -15.36 4.05
C ALA A 19 -19.00 -16.87 4.22
N TYR A 20 -20.26 -17.30 4.09
CA TYR A 20 -20.64 -18.71 4.19
C TYR A 20 -20.08 -19.55 3.05
N ILE A 21 -20.17 -19.04 1.81
CA ILE A 21 -19.60 -19.72 0.62
C ILE A 21 -18.08 -19.84 0.75
N SER A 22 -17.41 -18.77 1.17
CA SER A 22 -15.96 -18.75 1.36
C SER A 22 -15.53 -19.75 2.43
N ALA A 23 -16.22 -19.76 3.58
CA ALA A 23 -15.90 -20.66 4.67
C ALA A 23 -16.10 -22.14 4.32
N ARG A 24 -17.22 -22.46 3.66
CA ARG A 24 -17.59 -23.85 3.36
C ARG A 24 -16.88 -24.42 2.15
N ASP A 25 -16.73 -23.63 1.09
CA ASP A 25 -16.36 -24.16 -0.22
C ASP A 25 -14.94 -23.75 -0.60
N ARG A 26 -14.52 -22.51 -0.29
CA ARG A 26 -13.22 -21.97 -0.77
C ARG A 26 -12.06 -22.30 0.17
N TRP A 27 -12.22 -22.11 1.48
CA TRP A 27 -11.14 -22.35 2.44
C TRP A 27 -10.64 -23.81 2.44
N PRO A 28 -11.49 -24.86 2.34
CA PRO A 28 -11.01 -26.23 2.21
C PRO A 28 -10.19 -26.46 0.93
N VAL A 29 -10.54 -25.80 -0.18
CA VAL A 29 -9.78 -25.88 -1.44
C VAL A 29 -8.41 -25.22 -1.27
N ILE A 30 -8.35 -24.05 -0.61
CA ILE A 30 -7.09 -23.36 -0.32
C ILE A 30 -6.17 -24.24 0.54
N LEU A 31 -6.69 -24.84 1.62
CA LEU A 31 -5.92 -25.76 2.46
C LEU A 31 -5.46 -27.00 1.69
N THR A 32 -6.27 -27.50 0.74
CA THR A 32 -5.87 -28.60 -0.13
C THR A 32 -4.68 -28.21 -1.00
N GLY A 33 -4.73 -27.04 -1.65
CA GLY A 33 -3.62 -26.53 -2.43
C GLY A 33 -2.33 -26.36 -1.61
N ALA A 34 -2.44 -25.86 -0.36
CA ALA A 34 -1.30 -25.76 0.55
C ALA A 34 -0.74 -27.14 0.94
N ILE A 35 -1.61 -28.11 1.23
CA ILE A 35 -1.22 -29.50 1.52
C ILE A 35 -0.48 -30.11 0.32
N ASP A 36 -1.01 -29.95 -0.89
CA ASP A 36 -0.40 -30.48 -2.11
C ASP A 36 0.98 -29.84 -2.38
N ASP A 37 1.11 -28.54 -2.14
CA ASP A 37 2.38 -27.82 -2.29
C ASP A 37 3.47 -28.33 -1.34
N VAL A 38 3.11 -28.50 -0.06
CA VAL A 38 4.03 -29.04 0.95
C VAL A 38 4.35 -30.49 0.64
N HIS A 39 3.36 -31.32 0.30
CA HIS A 39 3.57 -32.73 -0.03
C HIS A 39 4.57 -32.89 -1.19
N ARG A 40 4.45 -32.08 -2.25
CA ARG A 40 5.42 -32.02 -3.34
C ARG A 40 6.82 -31.62 -2.84
N ALA A 41 6.94 -30.53 -2.07
CA ALA A 41 8.23 -30.11 -1.52
C ALA A 41 8.85 -31.17 -0.58
N VAL A 42 8.03 -31.92 0.15
CA VAL A 42 8.47 -33.00 1.04
C VAL A 42 9.04 -34.17 0.25
N SER A 43 8.43 -34.51 -0.89
CA SER A 43 8.90 -35.60 -1.76
C SER A 43 10.32 -35.38 -2.31
N GLU A 44 10.74 -34.12 -2.41
CA GLU A 44 12.09 -33.71 -2.85
C GLU A 44 13.08 -33.54 -1.69
N SER A 45 12.61 -33.63 -0.45
CA SER A 45 13.40 -33.40 0.76
C SER A 45 13.84 -34.71 1.42
N THR A 46 14.92 -34.65 2.21
CA THR A 46 15.47 -35.80 2.95
C THR A 46 15.74 -35.43 4.41
N GLY A 47 15.98 -36.44 5.26
CA GLY A 47 16.39 -36.24 6.66
C GLY A 47 15.38 -35.50 7.53
N SER A 48 15.86 -34.62 8.40
CA SER A 48 15.02 -33.84 9.33
C SER A 48 13.96 -33.00 8.63
N LYS A 49 14.31 -32.40 7.48
CA LYS A 49 13.40 -31.59 6.68
C LYS A 49 12.20 -32.41 6.18
N HIS A 50 12.43 -33.64 5.74
CA HIS A 50 11.36 -34.54 5.29
C HIS A 50 10.38 -34.89 6.43
N GLU A 51 10.90 -35.24 7.61
CA GLU A 51 10.07 -35.59 8.77
C GLU A 51 9.34 -34.39 9.40
N GLU A 52 9.95 -33.20 9.39
CA GLU A 52 9.24 -31.96 9.75
C GLU A 52 8.13 -31.63 8.74
N GLY A 53 8.39 -31.81 7.45
CA GLY A 53 7.41 -31.51 6.42
C GLY A 53 6.21 -32.46 6.43
N LYS A 54 6.39 -33.76 6.72
CA LYS A 54 5.26 -34.68 6.98
C LYS A 54 4.37 -34.20 8.12
N ARG A 55 4.97 -33.75 9.23
CA ARG A 55 4.22 -33.20 10.37
C ARG A 55 3.45 -31.93 10.01
N ILE A 56 4.00 -31.09 9.12
CA ILE A 56 3.26 -29.94 8.58
C ILE A 56 2.07 -30.40 7.73
N VAL A 57 2.25 -31.38 6.84
CA VAL A 57 1.14 -31.95 6.06
C VAL A 57 0.02 -32.48 6.98
N GLU A 58 0.38 -33.22 8.04
CA GLU A 58 -0.58 -33.70 9.05
C GLU A 58 -1.29 -32.54 9.77
N ALA A 59 -0.56 -31.49 10.15
CA ALA A 59 -1.13 -30.31 10.83
C ALA A 59 -2.11 -29.55 9.93
N LEU A 60 -1.79 -29.37 8.64
CA LEU A 60 -2.68 -28.73 7.67
C LEU A 60 -3.90 -29.60 7.35
N ALA A 61 -3.72 -30.92 7.24
CA ALA A 61 -4.84 -31.86 7.07
C ALA A 61 -5.78 -31.84 8.28
N LYS A 62 -5.24 -31.75 9.50
CA LYS A 62 -6.02 -31.58 10.73
C LYS A 62 -6.78 -30.25 10.73
N LEU A 63 -6.14 -29.13 10.37
CA LEU A 63 -6.79 -27.82 10.25
C LEU A 63 -7.94 -27.85 9.24
N LYS A 64 -7.74 -28.51 8.09
CA LYS A 64 -8.79 -28.71 7.08
C LYS A 64 -9.96 -29.55 7.63
N TYR A 65 -9.65 -30.63 8.34
CA TYR A 65 -10.67 -31.46 8.97
C TYR A 65 -11.48 -30.67 10.02
N GLU A 66 -10.81 -29.89 10.88
CA GLU A 66 -11.45 -29.02 11.87
C GLU A 66 -12.42 -28.04 11.22
N LEU A 67 -11.99 -27.39 10.15
CA LEU A 67 -12.80 -26.46 9.36
C LEU A 67 -14.02 -27.16 8.74
N GLN A 68 -13.83 -28.27 8.03
CA GLN A 68 -14.92 -28.95 7.31
C GLN A 68 -15.99 -29.55 8.23
N HIS A 69 -15.63 -29.84 9.49
CA HIS A 69 -16.53 -30.40 10.49
C HIS A 69 -16.99 -29.38 11.53
N ASP A 70 -16.86 -28.09 11.22
CA ASP A 70 -17.31 -26.98 12.07
C ASP A 70 -16.86 -27.14 13.53
N ARG A 71 -15.59 -27.50 13.74
CA ARG A 71 -15.02 -27.65 15.08
C ARG A 71 -14.85 -26.27 15.73
N LYS A 72 -14.81 -26.25 17.07
CA LYS A 72 -14.45 -25.04 17.81
C LYS A 72 -13.02 -24.62 17.47
N LEU A 73 -12.80 -23.31 17.33
CA LEU A 73 -11.48 -22.72 17.23
C LEU A 73 -10.73 -22.88 18.55
N THR A 74 -9.43 -23.11 18.47
CA THR A 74 -8.54 -23.35 19.62
C THR A 74 -7.43 -22.30 19.69
N PRO A 75 -6.80 -22.09 20.86
CA PRO A 75 -5.66 -21.18 20.94
C PRO A 75 -4.58 -21.53 19.90
N ILE A 76 -4.06 -20.52 19.22
CA ILE A 76 -2.92 -20.66 18.32
C ILE A 76 -1.68 -20.91 19.19
N PRO A 77 -0.86 -21.94 18.90
CA PRO A 77 0.39 -22.16 19.59
C PRO A 77 1.34 -20.96 19.47
N ASP A 78 2.08 -20.69 20.54
CA ASP A 78 3.08 -19.62 20.57
C ASP A 78 4.28 -19.96 19.68
N ASP A 79 4.54 -19.13 18.68
CA ASP A 79 5.69 -19.19 17.78
C ASP A 79 6.72 -18.06 18.03
N GLY A 80 6.58 -17.37 19.16
CA GLY A 80 7.43 -16.26 19.58
C GLY A 80 7.10 -14.93 18.92
N GLN A 81 6.00 -14.82 18.17
CA GLN A 81 5.54 -13.55 17.59
C GLN A 81 4.45 -12.90 18.48
N PRO A 82 4.47 -11.56 18.64
CA PRO A 82 3.60 -10.86 19.59
C PRO A 82 2.12 -10.85 19.18
N ASP A 83 1.80 -11.14 17.91
CA ASP A 83 0.43 -11.14 17.40
C ASP A 83 -0.40 -12.34 17.91
N ILE A 84 0.25 -13.44 18.31
CA ILE A 84 -0.40 -14.64 18.87
C ILE A 84 -1.25 -14.30 20.11
N GLU A 85 -0.72 -13.46 21.01
CA GLU A 85 -1.44 -13.05 22.21
C GLU A 85 -2.74 -12.33 21.86
N GLY A 86 -2.69 -11.44 20.85
CA GLY A 86 -3.86 -10.72 20.36
C GLY A 86 -4.95 -11.66 19.84
N TYR A 87 -4.58 -12.64 19.00
CA TYR A 87 -5.52 -13.67 18.53
C TYR A 87 -6.10 -14.50 19.68
N ASN A 88 -5.25 -14.99 20.59
CA ASN A 88 -5.71 -15.87 21.66
C ASN A 88 -6.62 -15.15 22.67
N LYS A 89 -6.32 -13.89 22.99
CA LYS A 89 -7.16 -13.04 23.84
C LYS A 89 -8.52 -12.77 23.20
N GLU A 90 -8.55 -12.47 21.91
CA GLU A 90 -9.81 -12.27 21.18
C GLU A 90 -10.62 -13.57 21.10
N LEU A 91 -9.97 -14.70 20.83
CA LEU A 91 -10.63 -16.01 20.79
C LEU A 91 -11.26 -16.39 22.15
N GLU A 92 -10.55 -16.11 23.25
CA GLU A 92 -11.05 -16.31 24.61
C GLU A 92 -12.27 -15.43 24.88
N GLN A 93 -12.20 -14.13 24.53
CA GLN A 93 -13.32 -13.20 24.68
C GLN A 93 -14.55 -13.61 23.86
N LEU A 94 -14.34 -14.26 22.71
CA LEU A 94 -15.41 -14.81 21.87
C LEU A 94 -15.99 -16.14 22.40
N GLY A 95 -15.38 -16.77 23.42
CA GLY A 95 -15.86 -18.02 24.01
C GLY A 95 -15.60 -19.26 23.15
N TYR A 96 -14.53 -19.25 22.33
CA TYR A 96 -14.14 -20.38 21.46
C TYR A 96 -15.26 -20.82 20.49
N PRO A 97 -15.72 -19.92 19.60
CA PRO A 97 -16.73 -20.23 18.57
C PRO A 97 -16.27 -21.33 17.60
N SER A 98 -17.19 -21.83 16.78
CA SER A 98 -16.89 -22.76 15.67
C SER A 98 -16.65 -22.02 14.35
N TRP A 99 -16.06 -22.71 13.36
CA TRP A 99 -15.69 -22.13 12.06
C TRP A 99 -16.87 -21.51 11.30
N PHE A 100 -18.08 -22.04 11.44
CA PHE A 100 -19.31 -21.55 10.82
C PHE A 100 -20.19 -20.76 11.79
N ASN A 101 -19.64 -20.25 12.90
CA ASN A 101 -20.34 -19.35 13.82
C ASN A 101 -19.41 -18.28 14.40
N ILE A 102 -18.83 -17.47 13.52
CA ILE A 102 -17.87 -16.42 13.89
C ILE A 102 -17.87 -15.31 12.84
N SER A 103 -17.32 -14.13 13.15
CA SER A 103 -17.11 -13.08 12.15
C SER A 103 -16.16 -13.57 11.06
N TRP A 104 -16.51 -13.28 9.80
CA TRP A 104 -15.78 -13.73 8.63
C TRP A 104 -14.32 -13.24 8.62
N LEU A 105 -14.10 -11.94 8.83
CA LEU A 105 -12.75 -11.35 8.87
C LEU A 105 -11.81 -12.05 9.85
N TYR A 106 -12.23 -12.20 11.11
CA TYR A 106 -11.41 -12.85 12.13
C TYR A 106 -11.12 -14.32 11.77
N ALA A 107 -12.14 -15.08 11.35
CA ALA A 107 -12.00 -16.50 11.03
C ALA A 107 -11.03 -16.75 9.88
N GLU A 108 -11.10 -15.92 8.83
CA GLU A 108 -10.20 -16.01 7.68
C GLU A 108 -8.77 -15.62 8.05
N CYS A 109 -8.59 -14.54 8.82
CA CYS A 109 -7.26 -14.17 9.34
C CYS A 109 -6.68 -15.28 10.25
N TYR A 110 -7.49 -15.83 11.14
CA TYR A 110 -7.12 -16.93 12.04
C TYR A 110 -6.71 -18.19 11.26
N LEU A 111 -7.40 -18.52 10.16
CA LEU A 111 -7.06 -19.63 9.26
C LEU A 111 -5.62 -19.48 8.72
N TYR A 112 -5.30 -18.33 8.13
CA TYR A 112 -3.95 -18.08 7.59
C TYR A 112 -2.91 -18.00 8.71
N ARG A 113 -3.27 -17.45 9.88
CA ARG A 113 -2.35 -17.42 11.01
C ARG A 113 -2.01 -18.82 11.53
N ARG A 114 -3.00 -19.71 11.69
CA ARG A 114 -2.83 -21.13 12.04
C ARG A 114 -1.99 -21.89 11.01
N LEU A 115 -2.22 -21.63 9.71
CA LEU A 115 -1.41 -22.18 8.63
C LEU A 115 0.04 -21.74 8.79
N ALA A 116 0.31 -20.44 8.89
CA ALA A 116 1.65 -19.89 9.05
C ALA A 116 2.36 -20.40 10.32
N THR A 117 1.63 -20.58 11.43
CA THR A 117 2.17 -21.16 12.67
C THR A 117 2.75 -22.56 12.46
N SER A 118 2.17 -23.35 11.56
CA SER A 118 2.67 -24.70 11.26
C SER A 118 4.09 -24.67 10.67
N PHE A 119 4.45 -23.59 9.97
CA PHE A 119 5.78 -23.38 9.41
C PHE A 119 6.73 -22.67 10.38
N SER A 120 6.24 -21.67 11.11
CA SER A 120 7.09 -20.88 12.03
C SER A 120 7.63 -21.70 13.21
N LEU A 121 6.89 -22.73 13.63
CA LEU A 121 7.32 -23.69 14.66
C LEU A 121 8.34 -24.73 14.16
N SER A 122 8.42 -24.96 12.86
CA SER A 122 9.43 -25.86 12.26
C SER A 122 10.82 -25.21 12.32
N LYS A 123 11.89 -26.02 12.25
CA LYS A 123 13.26 -25.49 12.10
C LYS A 123 13.64 -25.34 10.64
N GLU A 124 13.29 -26.31 9.80
CA GLU A 124 13.71 -26.41 8.40
C GLU A 124 12.75 -25.73 7.40
N TRP A 125 11.52 -25.41 7.83
CA TRP A 125 10.46 -24.90 6.96
C TRP A 125 10.02 -23.46 7.26
N LYS A 126 10.68 -22.74 8.18
CA LYS A 126 10.28 -21.37 8.59
C LYS A 126 10.11 -20.38 7.44
N SER A 127 10.93 -20.51 6.40
CA SER A 127 10.94 -19.64 5.23
C SER A 127 10.14 -20.18 4.04
N HIS A 128 9.48 -21.33 4.19
CA HIS A 128 8.66 -21.91 3.13
C HIS A 128 7.35 -21.15 2.99
N ASP A 129 7.18 -20.47 1.87
CA ASP A 129 5.88 -19.92 1.45
C ASP A 129 5.18 -20.94 0.54
N VAL A 130 4.11 -21.54 1.06
CA VAL A 130 3.29 -22.53 0.33
C VAL A 130 2.61 -21.97 -0.92
N PHE A 131 2.54 -20.65 -1.06
CA PHE A 131 1.90 -19.98 -2.18
C PHE A 131 2.89 -19.43 -3.20
N ALA A 132 4.20 -19.43 -2.91
CA ALA A 132 5.22 -18.84 -3.78
C ALA A 132 5.22 -19.42 -5.21
N ARG A 133 5.06 -20.74 -5.35
CA ARG A 133 4.99 -21.39 -6.67
C ARG A 133 3.79 -20.88 -7.49
N GLN A 134 2.63 -20.74 -6.85
CA GLN A 134 1.43 -20.21 -7.50
C GLN A 134 1.64 -18.74 -7.91
N LYS A 135 2.12 -17.90 -7.00
CA LYS A 135 2.38 -16.47 -7.26
C LYS A 135 3.28 -16.26 -8.48
N MET A 136 4.39 -17.00 -8.54
CA MET A 136 5.35 -16.89 -9.66
C MET A 136 4.83 -17.50 -10.96
N SER A 137 4.09 -18.61 -10.90
CA SER A 137 3.45 -19.20 -12.09
C SER A 137 2.42 -18.24 -12.69
N THR A 138 1.61 -17.57 -11.86
CA THR A 138 0.66 -16.56 -12.32
C THR A 138 1.37 -15.36 -12.94
N PHE A 139 2.43 -14.82 -12.31
CA PHE A 139 3.21 -13.74 -12.91
C PHE A 139 3.80 -14.11 -14.28
N ARG A 140 4.38 -15.32 -14.38
CA ARG A 140 4.92 -15.84 -15.64
C ARG A 140 3.84 -15.88 -16.74
N SER A 141 2.63 -16.31 -16.40
CA SER A 141 1.53 -16.41 -17.36
C SER A 141 1.06 -15.05 -17.89
N SER A 142 1.35 -13.95 -17.18
CA SER A 142 1.05 -12.58 -17.59
C SER A 142 2.09 -11.99 -18.55
N ARG A 143 2.98 -12.80 -19.15
CA ARG A 143 4.04 -12.36 -20.06
C ARG A 143 3.62 -11.28 -21.07
N PRO A 144 2.53 -11.43 -21.85
CA PRO A 144 2.17 -10.41 -22.86
C PRO A 144 1.89 -9.05 -22.24
N ALA A 145 1.16 -9.02 -21.12
CA ALA A 145 0.81 -7.79 -20.42
C ALA A 145 2.05 -7.13 -19.77
N VAL A 146 2.96 -7.94 -19.19
CA VAL A 146 4.23 -7.46 -18.63
C VAL A 146 5.08 -6.77 -19.69
N LEU A 147 5.22 -7.40 -20.86
CA LEU A 147 6.07 -6.87 -21.94
C LEU A 147 5.50 -5.61 -22.59
N GLU A 148 4.18 -5.56 -22.79
CA GLU A 148 3.50 -4.35 -23.29
C GLU A 148 3.71 -3.20 -22.30
N LEU A 149 3.41 -3.41 -21.01
CA LEU A 149 3.58 -2.39 -19.98
C LEU A 149 5.02 -1.90 -19.84
N ALA A 150 6.01 -2.80 -19.92
CA ALA A 150 7.41 -2.42 -19.86
C ALA A 150 7.79 -1.45 -20.99
N THR A 151 7.38 -1.79 -22.21
CA THR A 151 7.61 -0.94 -23.40
C THR A 151 6.98 0.44 -23.21
N ARG A 152 5.72 0.48 -22.79
CA ARG A 152 4.99 1.76 -22.63
C ARG A 152 5.51 2.60 -21.50
N TYR A 153 5.87 1.98 -20.38
CA TYR A 153 6.47 2.68 -19.25
C TYR A 153 7.79 3.32 -19.66
N HIS A 154 8.66 2.61 -20.37
CA HIS A 154 9.93 3.17 -20.85
C HIS A 154 9.73 4.37 -21.78
N GLU A 155 8.77 4.28 -22.73
CA GLU A 155 8.38 5.41 -23.59
C GLU A 155 7.90 6.61 -22.76
N LEU A 156 7.04 6.35 -21.75
CA LEU A 156 6.52 7.38 -20.87
C LEU A 156 7.62 8.07 -20.06
N ILE A 157 8.52 7.32 -19.42
CA ILE A 157 9.61 7.90 -18.61
C ILE A 157 10.54 8.76 -19.46
N LYS A 158 10.81 8.36 -20.71
CA LYS A 158 11.54 9.18 -21.69
C LYS A 158 10.82 10.49 -21.98
N GLN A 159 9.49 10.45 -22.16
CA GLN A 159 8.68 11.65 -22.39
C GLN A 159 8.71 12.59 -21.19
N ILE A 160 8.53 12.07 -19.96
CA ILE A 160 8.60 12.84 -18.72
C ILE A 160 9.98 13.53 -18.58
N SER A 161 11.06 12.79 -18.82
CA SER A 161 12.43 13.30 -18.71
C SER A 161 12.77 14.38 -19.74
N SER A 162 12.05 14.43 -20.87
CA SER A 162 12.30 15.39 -21.94
C SER A 162 11.79 16.81 -21.67
N ASN A 163 11.14 17.06 -20.52
CA ASN A 163 10.71 18.39 -20.04
C ASN A 163 9.90 19.24 -21.04
N LYS A 164 9.22 18.61 -22.02
CA LYS A 164 8.22 19.33 -22.81
C LYS A 164 7.10 19.75 -21.87
N ALA A 165 6.69 21.02 -21.91
CA ALA A 165 5.55 21.50 -21.12
C ALA A 165 4.34 20.60 -21.40
N GLN A 166 3.90 19.88 -20.39
CA GLN A 166 2.78 18.95 -20.51
C GLN A 166 1.49 19.65 -20.12
N ASP A 167 0.44 19.32 -20.86
CA ASP A 167 -0.91 19.73 -20.53
C ASP A 167 -1.33 19.11 -19.18
N GLU A 168 -1.80 19.95 -18.24
CA GLU A 168 -2.21 19.53 -16.90
C GLU A 168 -3.36 18.52 -16.96
N GLU A 169 -4.25 18.65 -17.94
CA GLU A 169 -5.32 17.68 -18.17
C GLU A 169 -4.76 16.33 -18.61
N ALA A 170 -3.74 16.33 -19.48
CA ALA A 170 -3.10 15.09 -19.92
C ALA A 170 -2.35 14.39 -18.77
N GLU A 171 -1.69 15.14 -17.88
CA GLU A 171 -1.07 14.58 -16.66
C GLU A 171 -2.10 13.93 -15.73
N LYS A 172 -3.24 14.61 -15.50
CA LYS A 172 -4.34 14.11 -14.67
C LYS A 172 -4.94 12.84 -15.26
N VAL A 173 -5.14 12.81 -16.57
CA VAL A 173 -5.63 11.63 -17.27
C VAL A 173 -4.65 10.46 -17.17
N LEU A 174 -3.34 10.71 -17.33
CA LEU A 174 -2.32 9.68 -17.16
C LEU A 174 -2.31 9.11 -15.73
N PHE A 175 -2.43 9.96 -14.71
CA PHE A 175 -2.54 9.50 -13.32
C PHE A 175 -3.73 8.57 -13.13
N LYS A 176 -4.89 8.91 -13.73
CA LYS A 176 -6.08 8.06 -13.69
C LYS A 176 -5.81 6.70 -14.31
N GLU A 177 -5.25 6.66 -15.52
CA GLU A 177 -4.90 5.41 -16.22
C GLU A 177 -3.95 4.53 -15.39
N MET A 178 -2.91 5.12 -14.80
CA MET A 178 -1.99 4.39 -13.92
C MET A 178 -2.71 3.78 -12.71
N CYS A 179 -3.63 4.53 -12.09
CA CYS A 179 -4.45 4.01 -11.00
C CYS A 179 -5.45 2.95 -11.46
N GLU A 180 -5.99 3.02 -12.68
CA GLU A 180 -6.90 2.00 -13.23
C GLU A 180 -6.17 0.67 -13.46
N ILE A 181 -4.97 0.72 -14.03
CA ILE A 181 -4.13 -0.47 -14.25
C ILE A 181 -3.82 -1.12 -12.90
N CYS A 182 -3.47 -0.33 -11.88
CA CYS A 182 -3.31 -0.83 -10.51
C CYS A 182 -4.58 -1.42 -9.90
N LEU A 183 -5.75 -0.81 -10.15
CA LEU A 183 -7.03 -1.28 -9.62
C LEU A 183 -7.40 -2.66 -10.17
N TRP A 184 -7.29 -2.82 -11.49
CA TRP A 184 -7.72 -4.03 -12.17
C TRP A 184 -6.67 -5.13 -12.11
N GLY A 185 -5.38 -4.78 -12.03
CA GLY A 185 -4.29 -5.75 -11.94
C GLY A 185 -4.39 -6.78 -13.06
N ASN A 186 -4.45 -8.06 -12.71
CA ASN A 186 -4.56 -9.15 -13.68
C ASN A 186 -5.88 -9.17 -14.46
N ALA A 187 -6.90 -8.44 -13.99
CA ALA A 187 -8.17 -8.27 -14.68
C ALA A 187 -8.15 -7.09 -15.67
N THR A 188 -7.01 -6.40 -15.83
CA THR A 188 -6.86 -5.29 -16.78
C THR A 188 -6.98 -5.82 -18.21
N ASP A 189 -7.88 -5.22 -18.99
CA ASP A 189 -7.97 -5.47 -20.42
C ASP A 189 -6.69 -4.98 -21.11
N LEU A 190 -6.05 -5.83 -21.93
CA LEU A 190 -4.83 -5.48 -22.68
C LEU A 190 -4.99 -4.19 -23.50
N SER A 191 -6.20 -3.88 -23.97
CA SER A 191 -6.48 -2.63 -24.67
C SER A 191 -6.23 -1.39 -23.82
N LEU A 192 -6.43 -1.46 -22.50
CA LEU A 192 -6.14 -0.36 -21.58
C LEU A 192 -4.62 -0.13 -21.42
N LEU A 193 -3.81 -1.20 -21.53
CA LEU A 193 -2.35 -1.11 -21.41
C LEU A 193 -1.71 -0.34 -22.57
N THR A 194 -2.39 -0.24 -23.72
CA THR A 194 -1.88 0.44 -24.92
C THR A 194 -1.89 1.98 -24.82
N SER A 195 -2.44 2.53 -23.74
CA SER A 195 -2.87 3.93 -23.64
C SER A 195 -2.01 4.79 -22.71
N LEU A 196 -0.75 4.43 -22.48
CA LEU A 196 0.08 5.00 -21.41
C LEU A 196 0.99 6.17 -21.82
N THR A 197 1.07 6.49 -23.11
CA THR A 197 1.86 7.64 -23.59
C THR A 197 0.98 8.89 -23.70
N TYR A 198 1.56 10.08 -23.59
CA TYR A 198 0.77 11.32 -23.73
C TYR A 198 0.09 11.44 -25.10
N GLU A 199 0.75 10.97 -26.17
CA GLU A 199 0.20 10.96 -27.53
C GLU A 199 -0.99 10.00 -27.66
N ASP A 200 -0.94 8.85 -27.01
CA ASP A 200 -2.03 7.87 -27.02
C ASP A 200 -3.18 8.34 -26.14
N ILE A 201 -2.91 8.94 -24.99
CA ILE A 201 -3.91 9.51 -24.09
C ILE A 201 -4.74 10.59 -24.79
N GLN A 202 -4.10 11.47 -25.57
CA GLN A 202 -4.82 12.47 -26.36
C GLN A 202 -5.77 11.85 -27.38
N LYS A 203 -5.39 10.70 -27.97
CA LYS A 203 -6.27 9.94 -28.89
C LYS A 203 -7.36 9.18 -28.14
N LEU A 204 -7.12 8.81 -26.88
CA LEU A 204 -8.04 8.07 -26.04
C LEU A 204 -9.11 8.92 -25.37
N GLN A 205 -8.96 10.24 -25.32
CA GLN A 205 -10.01 11.13 -24.84
C GLN A 205 -11.31 10.89 -25.64
N GLY A 206 -12.26 10.18 -25.01
CA GLY A 206 -13.55 9.83 -25.61
C GLY A 206 -13.67 8.41 -26.19
N SER A 207 -12.63 7.57 -26.10
CA SER A 207 -12.63 6.21 -26.66
C SER A 207 -13.62 5.27 -25.97
N GLU A 208 -14.11 4.27 -26.70
CA GLU A 208 -15.01 3.23 -26.16
C GLU A 208 -14.32 2.34 -25.12
N ALA A 209 -13.00 2.11 -25.25
CA ALA A 209 -12.23 1.30 -24.31
C ALA A 209 -12.25 1.89 -22.89
N ARG A 210 -12.00 3.21 -22.75
CA ARG A 210 -12.10 3.89 -21.46
C ARG A 210 -13.53 3.86 -20.90
N LYS A 211 -14.53 4.19 -21.74
CA LYS A 211 -15.94 4.13 -21.33
C LYS A 211 -16.35 2.72 -20.87
N ASN A 212 -15.80 1.67 -21.48
CA ASN A 212 -16.08 0.29 -21.09
C ASN A 212 -15.41 -0.12 -19.77
N SER A 213 -14.19 0.35 -19.49
CA SER A 213 -13.54 0.21 -18.18
C SER A 213 -14.32 0.94 -17.08
N GLU A 214 -14.74 2.19 -17.35
CA GLU A 214 -15.48 3.05 -16.42
C GLU A 214 -16.87 2.52 -16.08
N LYS A 215 -17.54 1.78 -16.97
CA LYS A 215 -18.88 1.20 -16.73
C LYS A 215 -18.95 0.34 -15.47
N ASN A 216 -17.85 -0.32 -15.11
CA ASN A 216 -17.79 -1.21 -13.95
C ASN A 216 -17.23 -0.51 -12.69
N ILE A 217 -16.91 0.79 -12.77
CA ILE A 217 -16.41 1.59 -11.65
C ILE A 217 -17.59 2.36 -11.04
N ILE A 218 -17.97 1.96 -9.82
CA ILE A 218 -19.19 2.45 -9.17
C ILE A 218 -18.95 3.78 -8.44
N ILE A 219 -17.73 4.03 -7.99
CA ILE A 219 -17.32 5.25 -7.29
C ILE A 219 -15.93 5.62 -7.82
N ASN A 220 -15.70 6.89 -8.18
CA ASN A 220 -14.44 7.35 -8.73
C ASN A 220 -14.03 8.73 -8.18
N ASP A 221 -13.08 8.74 -7.25
CA ASP A 221 -12.51 9.97 -6.68
C ASP A 221 -11.05 10.21 -7.12
N LEU A 222 -10.59 9.62 -8.23
CA LEU A 222 -9.18 9.78 -8.66
C LEU A 222 -8.80 11.23 -9.00
N ASP A 223 -9.75 12.04 -9.47
CA ASP A 223 -9.54 13.48 -9.69
C ASP A 223 -9.04 14.18 -8.43
N LYS A 224 -9.71 13.91 -7.33
CA LYS A 224 -9.42 14.46 -6.02
C LYS A 224 -8.04 13.99 -5.53
N ALA A 225 -7.69 12.72 -5.76
CA ALA A 225 -6.38 12.17 -5.36
C ALA A 225 -5.24 12.87 -6.12
N TYR A 226 -5.41 13.09 -7.42
CA TYR A 226 -4.44 13.84 -8.22
C TYR A 226 -4.29 15.27 -7.72
N ASP A 227 -5.40 15.96 -7.43
CA ASP A 227 -5.37 17.36 -6.97
C ASP A 227 -4.60 17.52 -5.65
N VAL A 228 -4.71 16.54 -4.72
CA VAL A 228 -3.92 16.51 -3.47
C VAL A 228 -2.42 16.42 -3.76
N LEU A 229 -2.01 15.45 -4.58
CA LEU A 229 -0.59 15.26 -4.91
C LEU A 229 -0.02 16.45 -5.70
N LYS A 230 -0.83 17.04 -6.59
CA LYS A 230 -0.45 18.22 -7.38
C LYS A 230 -0.29 19.46 -6.50
N ALA A 231 -1.19 19.67 -5.53
CA ALA A 231 -1.06 20.75 -4.55
C ALA A 231 0.22 20.59 -3.72
N ALA A 232 0.47 19.38 -3.20
CA ALA A 232 1.68 19.06 -2.45
C ALA A 232 2.96 19.25 -3.28
N LYS A 233 2.91 18.94 -4.59
CA LYS A 233 4.00 19.21 -5.55
C LYS A 233 4.26 20.70 -5.70
N LYS A 234 3.21 21.53 -5.85
CA LYS A 234 3.31 23.00 -5.96
C LYS A 234 3.92 23.63 -4.69
N GLU A 235 3.67 23.06 -3.52
CA GLU A 235 4.23 23.51 -2.24
C GLU A 235 5.72 23.17 -2.04
N GLY A 236 6.29 22.30 -2.87
CA GLY A 236 7.73 21.99 -2.86
C GLY A 236 8.21 21.13 -1.68
N ARG A 237 7.34 20.67 -0.78
CA ARG A 237 7.69 19.84 0.38
C ARG A 237 8.01 18.38 0.02
N SER A 238 8.54 17.59 0.96
CA SER A 238 8.60 16.12 0.78
C SER A 238 7.18 15.55 0.64
N ARG A 239 7.01 14.58 -0.27
CA ARG A 239 5.71 14.00 -0.63
C ARG A 239 5.82 12.49 -0.55
N GLN A 240 5.42 11.93 0.58
CA GLN A 240 5.40 10.48 0.75
C GLN A 240 4.05 9.94 0.26
N VAL A 241 4.08 8.87 -0.53
CA VAL A 241 2.89 8.08 -0.87
C VAL A 241 3.08 6.67 -0.34
N ASP A 242 2.10 6.17 0.41
CA ASP A 242 2.14 4.82 0.95
C ASP A 242 1.19 3.93 0.17
N ILE A 243 1.61 2.71 -0.15
CA ILE A 243 0.78 1.71 -0.83
C ILE A 243 0.69 0.48 0.06
N VAL A 244 -0.47 0.23 0.65
CA VAL A 244 -0.78 -1.01 1.37
C VAL A 244 -1.16 -2.06 0.35
N LEU A 245 -0.22 -2.99 0.12
CA LEU A 245 -0.26 -3.95 -0.97
C LEU A 245 -1.32 -5.04 -0.74
N ASP A 246 -1.83 -5.58 -1.86
CA ASP A 246 -2.67 -6.77 -1.92
C ASP A 246 -1.83 -7.93 -2.50
N ASN A 247 -2.01 -8.29 -3.77
CA ASN A 247 -1.43 -9.49 -4.36
C ASN A 247 -0.04 -9.31 -4.98
N ALA A 248 0.75 -10.38 -4.92
CA ALA A 248 2.00 -10.56 -5.63
C ALA A 248 1.79 -10.84 -7.13
N GLY A 249 2.90 -11.05 -7.83
CA GLY A 249 2.89 -11.32 -9.26
C GLY A 249 2.55 -10.08 -10.08
N PHE A 250 1.60 -10.18 -11.01
CA PHE A 250 1.31 -9.07 -11.94
C PHE A 250 0.67 -7.87 -11.24
N GLU A 251 -0.08 -8.05 -10.15
CA GLU A 251 -0.59 -6.93 -9.37
C GLU A 251 0.54 -6.13 -8.69
N LEU A 252 1.48 -6.80 -8.01
CA LEU A 252 2.67 -6.14 -7.48
C LEU A 252 3.49 -5.45 -8.58
N TYR A 253 3.61 -6.08 -9.75
CA TYR A 253 4.29 -5.46 -10.90
C TYR A 253 3.65 -4.14 -11.33
N VAL A 254 2.32 -4.09 -11.45
CA VAL A 254 1.64 -2.82 -11.79
C VAL A 254 1.69 -1.80 -10.65
N ASP A 255 1.71 -2.24 -9.39
CA ASP A 255 1.93 -1.35 -8.25
C ASP A 255 3.32 -0.69 -8.29
N LEU A 256 4.35 -1.40 -8.78
CA LEU A 256 5.68 -0.82 -9.04
C LEU A 256 5.71 0.11 -10.25
N ILE A 257 4.92 -0.17 -11.28
CA ILE A 257 4.73 0.76 -12.41
C ILE A 257 4.12 2.07 -11.90
N LEU A 258 3.07 2.02 -11.07
CA LEU A 258 2.49 3.22 -10.45
C LEU A 258 3.49 3.93 -9.55
N ALA A 259 4.19 3.21 -8.67
CA ALA A 259 5.19 3.80 -7.77
C ALA A 259 6.30 4.50 -8.55
N GLY A 260 6.85 3.85 -9.58
CA GLY A 260 7.86 4.43 -10.45
C GLY A 260 7.35 5.65 -11.21
N TYR A 261 6.12 5.61 -11.72
CA TYR A 261 5.47 6.76 -12.34
C TYR A 261 5.33 7.94 -11.37
N LEU A 262 4.85 7.71 -10.14
CA LEU A 262 4.67 8.77 -9.14
C LEU A 262 6.00 9.47 -8.82
N LEU A 263 7.08 8.69 -8.73
CA LEU A 263 8.45 9.20 -8.51
C LEU A 263 8.96 9.97 -9.73
N SER A 264 8.90 9.38 -10.93
CA SER A 264 9.38 10.02 -12.16
C SER A 264 8.60 11.30 -12.50
N ALA A 265 7.28 11.31 -12.30
CA ALA A 265 6.45 12.48 -12.51
C ALA A 265 6.61 13.55 -11.40
N GLY A 266 7.36 13.26 -10.33
CA GLY A 266 7.54 14.13 -9.18
C GLY A 266 6.25 14.38 -8.38
N LEU A 267 5.24 13.51 -8.54
CA LEU A 267 4.03 13.52 -7.71
C LEU A 267 4.32 12.99 -6.29
N ALA A 268 5.31 12.11 -6.17
CA ALA A 268 5.90 11.66 -4.92
C ALA A 268 7.42 11.95 -4.91
N THR A 269 7.98 12.20 -3.73
CA THR A 269 9.44 12.12 -3.52
C THR A 269 9.88 10.75 -3.05
N ASN A 270 9.01 10.08 -2.29
CA ASN A 270 9.23 8.75 -1.76
C ASN A 270 7.91 7.95 -1.84
N VAL A 271 8.03 6.66 -2.10
CA VAL A 271 6.94 5.68 -2.08
C VAL A 271 7.30 4.58 -1.08
N VAL A 272 6.40 4.32 -0.14
CA VAL A 272 6.55 3.26 0.86
C VAL A 272 5.52 2.17 0.57
N LEU A 273 6.00 0.98 0.25
CA LEU A 273 5.19 -0.20 0.01
C LEU A 273 5.03 -0.98 1.31
N HIS A 274 3.80 -1.27 1.70
CA HIS A 274 3.50 -2.04 2.91
C HIS A 274 3.09 -3.47 2.55
N SER A 275 3.94 -4.44 2.90
CA SER A 275 3.71 -5.86 2.64
C SER A 275 3.21 -6.60 3.89
N LYS A 276 2.63 -7.78 3.67
CA LYS A 276 2.28 -8.72 4.74
C LYS A 276 3.54 -9.37 5.29
N ALA A 277 3.52 -9.73 6.57
CA ALA A 277 4.71 -10.22 7.26
C ALA A 277 4.82 -11.77 7.30
N ILE A 278 3.79 -12.48 6.83
CA ILE A 278 3.73 -13.95 6.65
C ILE A 278 2.98 -14.27 5.35
N PRO A 279 3.11 -15.48 4.77
CA PRO A 279 2.23 -15.94 3.70
C PRO A 279 0.77 -15.74 4.09
N TRP A 280 0.05 -14.95 3.30
CA TRP A 280 -1.24 -14.38 3.70
C TRP A 280 -2.19 -14.41 2.50
N PHE A 281 -3.44 -14.80 2.73
CA PHE A 281 -4.52 -14.72 1.73
C PHE A 281 -4.16 -15.27 0.34
N VAL A 282 -3.40 -16.37 0.32
CA VAL A 282 -2.81 -17.01 -0.87
C VAL A 282 -1.79 -16.10 -1.56
N SER A 283 -2.25 -15.04 -2.22
CA SER A 283 -1.42 -14.27 -3.14
C SER A 283 -0.85 -13.00 -2.53
N ASP A 284 -1.14 -12.65 -1.27
CA ASP A 284 -0.67 -11.37 -0.74
C ASP A 284 0.86 -11.26 -0.73
N VAL A 285 1.34 -10.04 -1.02
CA VAL A 285 2.76 -9.71 -1.06
C VAL A 285 3.40 -9.88 0.32
N VAL A 286 4.44 -10.71 0.38
CA VAL A 286 5.44 -10.73 1.44
C VAL A 286 6.77 -10.18 0.93
N PRO A 287 7.74 -9.82 1.80
CA PRO A 287 9.03 -9.28 1.36
C PRO A 287 9.75 -10.10 0.28
N LYS A 288 9.64 -11.44 0.37
CA LYS A 288 10.24 -12.33 -0.63
C LYS A 288 9.63 -12.16 -2.02
N ASP A 289 8.34 -11.85 -2.14
CA ASP A 289 7.68 -11.72 -3.45
C ASP A 289 8.19 -10.51 -4.21
N PHE A 290 8.40 -9.38 -3.52
CA PHE A 290 9.08 -8.21 -4.10
C PHE A 290 10.46 -8.60 -4.61
N SER A 291 11.17 -9.41 -3.81
CA SER A 291 12.51 -9.85 -4.18
C SER A 291 12.53 -10.76 -5.41
N ASP A 292 11.60 -11.70 -5.47
CA ASP A 292 11.47 -12.65 -6.56
C ASP A 292 11.05 -11.95 -7.85
N LEU A 293 10.17 -10.95 -7.76
CA LEU A 293 9.75 -10.14 -8.91
C LEU A 293 10.93 -9.39 -9.53
N LEU A 294 11.73 -8.67 -8.75
CA LEU A 294 12.90 -7.96 -9.29
C LEU A 294 13.93 -8.93 -9.89
N ASN A 295 14.13 -10.09 -9.27
CA ASN A 295 14.99 -11.14 -9.81
C ASN A 295 14.45 -11.71 -11.13
N ALA A 296 13.14 -11.83 -11.29
CA ALA A 296 12.50 -12.27 -12.52
C ALA A 296 12.71 -11.25 -13.64
N LEU A 297 12.70 -9.94 -13.35
CA LEU A 297 12.98 -8.88 -14.32
C LEU A 297 14.47 -8.82 -14.69
N ASN A 298 15.37 -8.85 -13.70
CA ASN A 298 16.81 -8.84 -13.95
C ASN A 298 17.31 -10.08 -14.73
N ASN A 299 16.64 -11.23 -14.57
CA ASN A 299 16.96 -12.46 -15.28
C ASN A 299 15.84 -12.86 -16.25
N ALA A 300 15.18 -11.88 -16.88
CA ALA A 300 13.97 -12.07 -17.67
C ALA A 300 14.11 -13.15 -18.75
N GLN A 301 15.24 -13.18 -19.46
CA GLN A 301 15.49 -14.18 -20.48
C GLN A 301 15.47 -15.60 -19.91
N SER A 302 16.22 -15.84 -18.82
CA SER A 302 16.25 -17.13 -18.14
C SER A 302 14.89 -17.46 -17.52
N PHE A 303 14.21 -16.48 -16.96
CA PHE A 303 12.87 -16.64 -16.41
C PHE A 303 11.96 -17.15 -17.54
N TYR A 304 11.68 -16.40 -18.59
CA TYR A 304 10.70 -16.79 -19.61
C TYR A 304 11.12 -17.93 -20.54
N SER A 305 12.41 -18.25 -20.66
CA SER A 305 12.88 -19.34 -21.53
C SER A 305 13.01 -20.70 -20.81
N THR A 306 12.98 -20.74 -19.48
CA THR A 306 13.00 -22.02 -18.74
C THR A 306 11.60 -22.64 -18.74
N PRO A 307 11.38 -23.86 -19.26
CA PRO A 307 10.06 -24.48 -19.27
C PRO A 307 9.46 -24.61 -17.85
N SER A 308 8.22 -24.17 -17.67
CA SER A 308 7.45 -24.40 -16.44
C SER A 308 7.13 -25.90 -16.27
N GLU A 309 6.73 -26.32 -15.06
CA GLU A 309 6.33 -27.72 -14.80
C GLU A 309 5.20 -28.19 -15.74
N GLY A 310 4.28 -27.29 -16.12
CA GLY A 310 3.23 -27.58 -17.11
C GLY A 310 3.81 -27.81 -18.50
N GLU A 311 4.67 -26.91 -18.95
CA GLU A 311 5.32 -27.00 -20.26
C GLU A 311 6.25 -28.21 -20.39
N GLN A 312 6.97 -28.56 -19.32
CA GLN A 312 7.80 -29.78 -19.27
C GLN A 312 6.96 -31.04 -19.46
N ARG A 313 5.79 -31.11 -18.79
CA ARG A 313 4.85 -32.23 -18.94
C ARG A 313 4.26 -32.30 -20.35
N ASP A 314 3.99 -31.15 -20.96
CA ASP A 314 3.45 -31.04 -22.32
C ASP A 314 4.52 -31.18 -23.42
N GLY A 315 5.82 -31.29 -23.07
CA GLY A 315 6.92 -31.28 -24.03
C GLY A 315 7.04 -29.97 -24.82
N LYS A 316 6.56 -28.85 -24.25
CA LYS A 316 6.58 -27.52 -24.87
C LYS A 316 7.85 -26.76 -24.50
N THR A 317 8.50 -26.17 -25.49
CA THR A 317 9.59 -25.22 -25.30
C THR A 317 9.02 -23.81 -25.34
N PRO A 318 9.20 -22.98 -24.31
CA PRO A 318 8.73 -21.61 -24.34
C PRO A 318 9.57 -20.77 -25.31
N GLU A 319 8.91 -19.85 -26.01
CA GLU A 319 9.58 -18.91 -26.90
C GLU A 319 10.52 -17.99 -26.10
N PRO A 320 11.78 -17.77 -26.53
CA PRO A 320 12.68 -16.82 -25.86
C PRO A 320 12.15 -15.38 -25.96
N LEU A 321 12.66 -14.46 -25.14
CA LEU A 321 12.42 -13.03 -25.39
C LEU A 321 13.26 -12.59 -26.60
N SER A 322 12.71 -11.65 -27.36
CA SER A 322 13.49 -10.84 -28.28
C SER A 322 14.43 -9.91 -27.52
N LYS A 323 15.48 -9.44 -28.20
CA LYS A 323 16.43 -8.48 -27.61
C LYS A 323 15.75 -7.21 -27.11
N LYS A 324 14.75 -6.70 -27.85
CA LYS A 324 13.99 -5.51 -27.45
C LYS A 324 13.25 -5.77 -26.13
N GLU A 325 12.51 -6.87 -26.04
CA GLU A 325 11.76 -7.23 -24.83
C GLU A 325 12.67 -7.36 -23.60
N GLU A 326 13.87 -7.93 -23.77
CA GLU A 326 14.88 -8.00 -22.71
C GLU A 326 15.36 -6.61 -22.29
N GLU A 327 15.66 -5.72 -23.26
CA GLU A 327 16.07 -4.33 -23.00
C GLU A 327 14.98 -3.52 -22.27
N GLU A 328 13.69 -3.73 -22.56
CA GLU A 328 12.58 -3.06 -21.88
C GLU A 328 12.44 -3.49 -20.40
N LEU A 329 12.59 -4.78 -20.11
CA LEU A 329 12.52 -5.29 -18.73
C LEU A 329 13.75 -4.92 -17.90
N ASP A 330 14.94 -4.91 -18.52
CA ASP A 330 16.17 -4.44 -17.90
C ASP A 330 16.10 -2.95 -17.55
N PHE A 331 15.47 -2.12 -18.40
CA PHE A 331 15.20 -0.71 -18.10
C PHE A 331 14.36 -0.54 -16.84
N LEU A 332 13.26 -1.30 -16.70
CA LEU A 332 12.43 -1.27 -15.49
C LEU A 332 13.23 -1.66 -14.25
N PHE A 333 13.94 -2.78 -14.32
CA PHE A 333 14.74 -3.27 -13.21
C PHE A 333 15.76 -2.22 -12.73
N LYS A 334 16.50 -1.60 -13.66
CA LYS A 334 17.48 -0.55 -13.34
C LYS A 334 16.81 0.67 -12.70
N THR A 335 15.74 1.17 -13.33
CA THR A 335 15.02 2.35 -12.84
C THR A 335 14.51 2.16 -11.40
N TRP A 336 13.86 1.03 -11.12
CA TRP A 336 13.33 0.75 -9.79
C TRP A 336 14.44 0.45 -8.77
N SER A 337 15.53 -0.18 -9.21
CA SER A 337 16.70 -0.41 -8.36
C SER A 337 17.38 0.89 -7.95
N GLU A 338 17.44 1.87 -8.86
CA GLU A 338 17.94 3.23 -8.58
C GLU A 338 17.05 3.93 -7.54
N PHE A 339 15.73 3.97 -7.75
CA PHE A 339 14.80 4.53 -6.76
C PHE A 339 14.93 3.88 -5.38
N HIS A 340 15.12 2.55 -5.34
CA HIS A 340 15.32 1.85 -4.08
C HIS A 340 16.67 2.19 -3.44
N ALA A 341 17.75 2.25 -4.23
CA ALA A 341 19.08 2.59 -3.74
C ALA A 341 19.16 4.03 -3.19
N GLU A 342 18.39 4.94 -3.77
CA GLU A 342 18.28 6.33 -3.31
C GLU A 342 17.30 6.52 -2.14
N GLY A 343 16.64 5.44 -1.69
CA GLY A 343 15.68 5.47 -0.59
C GLY A 343 14.30 6.05 -0.97
N GLN A 344 14.06 6.28 -2.26
CA GLN A 344 12.79 6.78 -2.78
C GLN A 344 11.72 5.70 -2.91
N LEU A 345 12.11 4.43 -3.08
CA LEU A 345 11.18 3.30 -3.10
C LEU A 345 11.57 2.33 -1.99
N THR A 346 10.72 2.16 -0.98
CA THR A 346 11.03 1.29 0.16
C THR A 346 9.92 0.28 0.42
N LEU A 347 10.28 -0.91 0.91
CA LEU A 347 9.33 -1.93 1.33
C LEU A 347 9.38 -2.08 2.85
N ARG A 348 8.23 -1.97 3.52
CA ARG A 348 8.10 -2.14 4.97
C ARG A 348 7.05 -3.21 5.26
N ALA A 349 7.47 -4.28 5.92
CA ALA A 349 6.52 -5.25 6.47
C ALA A 349 6.11 -4.81 7.89
N ASN A 350 4.84 -4.94 8.23
CA ASN A 350 4.35 -4.73 9.59
C ASN A 350 3.36 -5.84 9.98
N ARG A 351 3.48 -6.36 11.20
CA ARG A 351 2.60 -7.42 11.73
C ARG A 351 1.15 -6.98 11.85
N PHE A 352 0.89 -5.68 12.01
CA PHE A 352 -0.46 -5.11 12.04
C PHE A 352 -1.30 -5.54 10.83
N TRP A 353 -0.69 -5.59 9.63
CA TRP A 353 -1.39 -5.98 8.41
C TRP A 353 -1.92 -7.42 8.43
N THR A 354 -1.34 -8.28 9.28
CA THR A 354 -1.68 -9.70 9.46
C THR A 354 -2.39 -10.00 10.80
N GLU A 355 -2.83 -8.97 11.54
CA GLU A 355 -3.70 -9.14 12.71
C GLU A 355 -5.13 -9.52 12.30
N GLY A 356 -5.90 -10.12 13.22
CA GLY A 356 -7.24 -10.65 12.96
C GLY A 356 -8.35 -9.59 12.87
N GLY A 357 -8.02 -8.33 13.09
CA GLY A 357 -8.97 -7.23 13.26
C GLY A 357 -9.04 -6.23 12.12
N SER A 358 -9.99 -5.31 12.28
CA SER A 358 -10.20 -4.16 11.40
C SER A 358 -9.09 -3.11 11.53
N TYR A 359 -8.99 -2.21 10.56
CA TYR A 359 -8.09 -1.06 10.64
C TYR A 359 -8.58 0.04 11.58
N TRP A 360 -9.79 -0.06 12.14
CA TRP A 360 -10.22 0.81 13.23
C TRP A 360 -9.32 0.64 14.47
N ARG A 361 -8.63 -0.50 14.59
CA ARG A 361 -7.67 -0.79 15.66
C ARG A 361 -6.34 -0.05 15.49
N LEU A 362 -6.00 0.41 14.28
CA LEU A 362 -4.68 0.97 13.94
C LEU A 362 -4.19 2.05 14.94
N PRO A 363 -5.00 3.07 15.31
CA PRO A 363 -4.53 4.08 16.26
C PRO A 363 -4.25 3.54 17.67
N GLY A 364 -4.96 2.48 18.08
CA GLY A 364 -4.84 1.90 19.42
C GLY A 364 -3.79 0.79 19.54
N THR A 365 -3.68 -0.08 18.53
CA THR A 365 -2.80 -1.27 18.59
C THR A 365 -1.46 -1.07 17.91
N ALA A 366 -1.36 -0.16 16.93
CA ALA A 366 -0.13 0.16 16.22
C ALA A 366 0.08 1.68 16.06
N PRO A 367 0.12 2.45 17.17
CA PRO A 367 0.17 3.92 17.12
C PRO A 367 1.38 4.47 16.36
N ARG A 368 2.54 3.78 16.40
CA ARG A 368 3.73 4.21 15.63
C ARG A 368 3.51 4.12 14.12
N LEU A 369 2.81 3.08 13.66
CA LEU A 369 2.45 2.94 12.25
C LEU A 369 1.40 3.99 11.86
N HIS A 370 0.45 4.26 12.75
CA HIS A 370 -0.52 5.32 12.53
C HIS A 370 0.13 6.70 12.37
N GLU A 371 1.10 7.06 13.23
CA GLU A 371 1.83 8.33 13.08
C GLU A 371 2.70 8.35 11.81
N ASP A 372 3.36 7.26 11.44
CA ASP A 372 4.13 7.17 10.17
C ASP A 372 3.22 7.43 8.95
N LEU A 373 2.00 6.88 8.94
CA LEU A 373 1.03 7.07 7.85
C LEU A 373 0.42 8.49 7.80
N LYS A 374 0.53 9.29 8.86
CA LYS A 374 0.11 10.71 8.82
C LYS A 374 1.09 11.58 8.04
N GLU A 375 2.34 11.17 7.93
CA GLU A 375 3.35 11.86 7.12
C GLU A 375 3.07 11.72 5.63
N SER A 376 2.29 10.71 5.24
CA SER A 376 1.87 10.49 3.86
C SER A 376 0.95 11.60 3.34
N GLU A 377 1.12 11.94 2.07
CA GLU A 377 0.17 12.75 1.31
C GLU A 377 -1.04 11.95 0.92
N LEU A 378 -0.84 10.66 0.67
CA LEU A 378 -1.84 9.72 0.24
C LEU A 378 -1.43 8.32 0.67
N VAL A 379 -2.37 7.59 1.28
CA VAL A 379 -2.24 6.16 1.58
C VAL A 379 -3.21 5.40 0.70
N ILE A 380 -2.67 4.60 -0.22
CA ILE A 380 -3.40 3.79 -1.18
C ILE A 380 -3.55 2.38 -0.62
N PHE A 381 -4.79 1.96 -0.35
CA PHE A 381 -5.13 0.60 0.08
C PHE A 381 -5.58 -0.20 -1.13
N LYS A 382 -4.80 -1.21 -1.51
CA LYS A 382 -5.11 -2.10 -2.65
C LYS A 382 -6.04 -3.24 -2.25
N GLY A 383 -6.97 -3.59 -3.12
CA GLY A 383 -7.66 -4.88 -3.05
C GLY A 383 -8.79 -4.97 -2.02
N ASP A 384 -9.40 -6.16 -1.99
CA ASP A 384 -10.66 -6.42 -1.28
C ASP A 384 -10.47 -6.56 0.24
N LEU A 385 -9.42 -7.28 0.68
CA LEU A 385 -9.16 -7.48 2.10
C LEU A 385 -8.84 -6.16 2.82
N ASN A 386 -8.05 -5.28 2.21
CA ASN A 386 -7.76 -3.98 2.79
C ASN A 386 -9.04 -3.14 2.91
N TYR A 387 -9.96 -3.19 1.94
CA TYR A 387 -11.27 -2.52 2.03
C TYR A 387 -12.15 -3.11 3.13
N ARG A 388 -12.20 -4.44 3.25
CA ARG A 388 -12.90 -5.11 4.36
C ARG A 388 -12.33 -4.68 5.69
N LYS A 389 -11.01 -4.65 5.87
CA LYS A 389 -10.38 -4.16 7.10
C LYS A 389 -10.64 -2.67 7.36
N LEU A 390 -10.63 -1.81 6.34
CA LEU A 390 -11.01 -0.40 6.46
C LEU A 390 -12.44 -0.24 6.99
N THR A 391 -13.38 -1.03 6.46
CA THR A 391 -14.81 -0.95 6.78
C THR A 391 -15.25 -1.89 7.91
N GLY A 392 -14.31 -2.57 8.55
CA GLY A 392 -14.57 -3.53 9.62
C GLY A 392 -15.23 -4.85 9.17
N ASP A 393 -15.38 -5.09 7.87
CA ASP A 393 -16.13 -6.23 7.32
C ASP A 393 -17.57 -6.30 7.87
N ALA A 394 -18.18 -5.12 8.06
CA ALA A 394 -19.47 -4.96 8.70
C ALA A 394 -20.64 -4.84 7.71
N THR A 395 -21.83 -5.21 8.17
CA THR A 395 -23.09 -5.20 7.42
C THR A 395 -23.68 -3.78 7.36
N TRP A 396 -22.90 -2.84 6.85
CA TRP A 396 -23.35 -1.46 6.67
C TRP A 396 -24.54 -1.36 5.71
N ASP A 397 -25.37 -0.35 5.91
CA ASP A 397 -26.26 0.11 4.84
C ASP A 397 -25.37 0.53 3.64
N PRO A 398 -25.64 0.06 2.40
CA PRO A 398 -24.81 0.37 1.24
C PRO A 398 -24.65 1.86 0.94
N THR A 399 -25.57 2.71 1.41
CA THR A 399 -25.52 4.17 1.27
C THR A 399 -24.73 4.86 2.38
N THR A 400 -24.32 4.14 3.44
CA THR A 400 -23.52 4.67 4.54
C THR A 400 -22.29 5.41 4.01
N PRO A 401 -22.02 6.66 4.38
CA PRO A 401 -20.84 7.38 3.90
C PRO A 401 -19.54 6.62 4.23
N PHE A 402 -18.61 6.54 3.28
CA PHE A 402 -17.33 5.86 3.50
C PHE A 402 -16.53 6.48 4.63
N THR A 403 -16.64 7.79 4.82
CA THR A 403 -16.08 8.55 5.94
C THR A 403 -16.51 8.02 7.30
N GLN A 404 -17.76 7.58 7.41
CA GLN A 404 -18.30 6.96 8.62
C GLN A 404 -17.84 5.50 8.74
N ALA A 405 -17.88 4.76 7.63
CA ALA A 405 -17.57 3.33 7.62
C ALA A 405 -16.09 3.00 7.94
N ILE A 406 -15.16 3.93 7.68
CA ILE A 406 -13.75 3.76 8.03
C ILE A 406 -13.38 4.27 9.44
N GLY A 407 -14.37 4.76 10.19
CA GLY A 407 -14.28 5.04 11.62
C GLY A 407 -13.08 5.91 12.02
N PRO A 408 -12.17 5.43 12.90
CA PRO A 408 -10.98 6.18 13.33
C PRO A 408 -10.02 6.60 12.22
N LEU A 409 -10.11 5.99 11.03
CA LEU A 409 -9.33 6.40 9.85
C LEU A 409 -10.08 7.43 8.98
N GLY A 410 -11.30 7.79 9.38
CA GLY A 410 -12.15 8.79 8.75
C GLY A 410 -11.70 10.24 9.05
N PRO A 411 -12.60 11.23 8.88
CA PRO A 411 -12.28 12.64 9.13
C PRO A 411 -11.67 12.85 10.53
N GLY A 412 -10.52 13.54 10.58
CA GLY A 412 -9.76 13.77 11.81
C GLY A 412 -8.63 12.77 12.06
N SER A 413 -8.48 11.70 11.27
CA SER A 413 -7.37 10.74 11.40
C SER A 413 -6.00 11.34 11.06
N GLY A 414 -5.98 12.38 10.22
CA GLY A 414 -4.76 12.95 9.65
C GLY A 414 -4.20 12.18 8.45
N ILE A 415 -4.92 11.14 7.98
CA ILE A 415 -4.52 10.27 6.88
C ILE A 415 -5.47 10.47 5.69
N ASN A 416 -4.91 10.71 4.51
CA ASN A 416 -5.67 10.68 3.26
C ASN A 416 -5.74 9.24 2.74
N VAL A 417 -6.94 8.69 2.66
CA VAL A 417 -7.17 7.26 2.36
C VAL A 417 -7.76 7.11 0.97
N LEU A 418 -7.05 6.44 0.06
CA LEU A 418 -7.57 5.99 -1.24
C LEU A 418 -7.72 4.47 -1.22
N ALA A 419 -8.94 3.97 -1.37
CA ALA A 419 -9.18 2.54 -1.58
C ALA A 419 -9.34 2.24 -3.07
N LEU A 420 -8.44 1.40 -3.61
CA LEU A 420 -8.51 0.86 -4.96
C LEU A 420 -8.94 -0.61 -4.87
N ARG A 421 -10.25 -0.85 -4.96
CA ARG A 421 -10.85 -2.14 -4.64
C ARG A 421 -11.68 -2.68 -5.80
N THR A 422 -11.32 -3.86 -6.29
CA THR A 422 -12.25 -4.72 -7.03
C THR A 422 -13.15 -5.45 -6.02
N CYS A 423 -14.46 -5.44 -6.22
CA CYS A 423 -15.45 -5.96 -5.27
C CYS A 423 -15.45 -7.50 -5.27
N LYS A 424 -14.95 -8.10 -4.17
CA LYS A 424 -14.86 -9.56 -3.96
C LYS A 424 -15.47 -9.99 -2.61
N ALA A 425 -16.31 -9.15 -2.01
CA ALA A 425 -16.94 -9.40 -0.72
C ALA A 425 -18.24 -8.59 -0.57
N ASP A 426 -19.12 -9.05 0.33
CA ASP A 426 -20.42 -8.45 0.58
C ASP A 426 -20.36 -6.97 0.95
N VAL A 427 -19.42 -6.57 1.81
CA VAL A 427 -19.36 -5.20 2.32
C VAL A 427 -19.19 -4.18 1.20
N VAL A 428 -20.03 -3.15 1.20
CA VAL A 428 -19.94 -2.00 0.29
C VAL A 428 -20.59 -0.80 0.96
N VAL A 429 -20.03 0.40 0.76
CA VAL A 429 -20.51 1.62 1.40
C VAL A 429 -20.43 2.86 0.51
N GLY A 430 -21.38 3.77 0.75
CA GLY A 430 -21.64 5.04 0.11
C GLY A 430 -21.84 4.92 -1.39
N LEU A 431 -22.69 3.97 -1.76
CA LEU A 431 -23.41 3.94 -3.02
C LEU A 431 -24.51 5.01 -3.03
N GLU A 432 -24.92 5.42 -4.23
CA GLU A 432 -26.15 6.19 -4.40
C GLU A 432 -27.38 5.36 -4.01
N PRO A 433 -28.43 5.97 -3.42
CA PRO A 433 -29.67 5.28 -3.11
C PRO A 433 -30.26 4.56 -4.33
N GLY A 434 -30.69 3.30 -4.18
CA GLY A 434 -31.28 2.49 -5.25
C GLY A 434 -30.27 1.75 -6.13
N LEU A 435 -28.96 2.02 -6.01
CA LEU A 435 -27.95 1.38 -6.85
C LEU A 435 -27.71 -0.09 -6.47
N ASP A 436 -27.69 -0.43 -5.18
CA ASP A 436 -27.53 -1.82 -4.73
C ASP A 436 -28.72 -2.68 -5.22
N GLU A 437 -29.94 -2.15 -5.15
CA GLU A 437 -31.16 -2.78 -5.66
C GLU A 437 -31.07 -3.02 -7.17
N LYS A 438 -30.66 -1.99 -7.92
CA LYS A 438 -30.50 -2.08 -9.38
C LYS A 438 -29.46 -3.13 -9.77
N LEU A 439 -28.33 -3.19 -9.08
CA LEU A 439 -27.26 -4.16 -9.37
C LEU A 439 -27.68 -5.58 -8.96
N ARG A 440 -28.39 -5.75 -7.84
CA ARG A 440 -28.95 -7.05 -7.45
C ARG A 440 -29.96 -7.56 -8.47
N ALA A 441 -30.80 -6.70 -9.04
CA ALA A 441 -31.80 -7.06 -10.04
C ALA A 441 -31.22 -7.50 -11.40
N GLN A 442 -29.92 -7.29 -11.67
CA GLN A 442 -29.27 -7.76 -12.89
C GLN A 442 -29.08 -9.29 -12.89
N GLU A 443 -28.89 -9.85 -14.08
CA GLU A 443 -28.53 -11.26 -14.22
C GLU A 443 -27.24 -11.58 -13.45
N GLY A 444 -27.29 -12.59 -12.57
CA GLY A 444 -26.19 -12.93 -11.67
C GLY A 444 -25.97 -11.96 -10.49
N GLY A 445 -26.79 -10.90 -10.35
CA GLY A 445 -26.64 -9.86 -9.33
C GLY A 445 -27.11 -10.25 -7.93
N GLY A 446 -28.01 -11.23 -7.83
CA GLY A 446 -28.55 -11.74 -6.56
C GLY A 446 -30.08 -11.75 -6.50
N GLY A 447 -30.75 -10.90 -7.27
CA GLY A 447 -32.21 -10.76 -7.27
C GLY A 447 -32.79 -10.62 -5.86
N ASP A 448 -33.90 -11.31 -5.62
CA ASP A 448 -34.61 -11.31 -4.33
C ASP A 448 -34.06 -12.33 -3.33
N SER A 449 -32.92 -12.97 -3.62
CA SER A 449 -32.35 -14.01 -2.74
C SER A 449 -31.74 -13.47 -1.44
N GLY A 450 -31.70 -12.15 -1.26
CA GLY A 450 -30.99 -11.47 -0.18
C GLY A 450 -29.46 -11.40 -0.38
N GLN A 451 -28.93 -12.09 -1.40
CA GLN A 451 -27.49 -12.14 -1.66
C GLN A 451 -27.01 -10.94 -2.49
N ARG A 452 -25.84 -10.39 -2.16
CA ARG A 452 -25.16 -9.36 -2.95
C ARG A 452 -24.16 -9.98 -3.94
N LYS A 453 -24.62 -10.89 -4.80
CA LYS A 453 -23.73 -11.64 -5.72
C LYS A 453 -22.91 -10.73 -6.65
N TRP A 454 -23.45 -9.59 -7.06
CA TRP A 454 -22.68 -8.61 -7.83
C TRP A 454 -21.42 -8.13 -7.07
N GLY A 455 -21.51 -7.95 -5.75
CA GLY A 455 -20.47 -7.38 -4.87
C GLY A 455 -19.30 -8.32 -4.58
N TRP A 456 -19.42 -9.62 -4.88
CA TRP A 456 -18.31 -10.57 -4.74
C TRP A 456 -17.94 -11.31 -6.04
N SER A 457 -18.46 -10.85 -7.18
CA SER A 457 -18.16 -11.40 -8.49
C SER A 457 -16.75 -11.09 -9.00
N GLY A 458 -16.11 -10.04 -8.47
CA GLY A 458 -14.88 -9.47 -9.04
C GLY A 458 -15.09 -8.64 -10.31
N LYS A 459 -16.34 -8.49 -10.79
CA LYS A 459 -16.66 -7.73 -12.02
C LYS A 459 -16.73 -6.22 -11.80
N TRP A 460 -17.10 -5.80 -10.59
CA TRP A 460 -17.33 -4.40 -10.24
C TRP A 460 -16.19 -3.86 -9.38
N ALA A 461 -15.93 -2.56 -9.45
CA ALA A 461 -14.88 -1.91 -8.68
C ALA A 461 -15.32 -0.60 -8.03
N VAL A 462 -14.64 -0.25 -6.93
CA VAL A 462 -14.80 0.96 -6.14
C VAL A 462 -13.45 1.67 -6.07
N LYS A 463 -13.39 2.93 -6.53
CA LYS A 463 -12.24 3.84 -6.40
C LYS A 463 -12.63 5.00 -5.49
N LYS A 464 -12.62 4.75 -4.19
CA LYS A 464 -13.15 5.70 -3.21
C LYS A 464 -12.04 6.37 -2.44
N LEU A 465 -12.05 7.69 -2.46
CA LEU A 465 -11.10 8.51 -1.72
C LEU A 465 -11.83 9.19 -0.57
N LEU A 466 -11.21 9.14 0.60
CA LEU A 466 -11.40 10.17 1.60
C LEU A 466 -10.21 11.13 1.52
N ILE A 467 -10.50 12.39 1.18
CA ILE A 467 -9.60 13.50 1.46
C ILE A 467 -9.96 14.06 2.82
N ILE A 468 -8.99 14.05 3.72
CA ILE A 468 -8.98 14.96 4.85
C ILE A 468 -8.14 16.14 4.38
N ILE A 469 -8.77 17.29 4.16
CA ILE A 469 -7.99 18.51 3.96
C ILE A 469 -7.18 18.65 5.25
N LYS A 470 -5.86 18.38 5.19
CA LYS A 470 -4.94 18.79 6.24
C LYS A 470 -5.15 20.30 6.29
N SER A 471 -5.95 20.78 7.24
CA SER A 471 -6.11 22.21 7.44
C SER A 471 -4.69 22.70 7.65
N THR A 472 -4.15 23.43 6.68
CA THR A 472 -2.99 24.25 6.91
C THR A 472 -3.43 25.15 8.06
N ILE A 473 -3.02 24.82 9.28
CA ILE A 473 -2.98 25.81 10.33
C ILE A 473 -1.92 26.77 9.81
N LEU A 474 -2.36 27.76 9.03
CA LEU A 474 -1.68 29.03 8.92
C LEU A 474 -1.58 29.49 10.37
N TYR A 475 -0.41 29.26 10.97
CA TYR A 475 -0.02 29.92 12.20
C TYR A 475 0.04 31.42 11.86
N ASN A 476 -1.11 32.07 11.93
CA ASN A 476 -1.20 33.51 11.89
C ASN A 476 -0.56 34.02 13.17
N GLY A 477 0.69 34.46 13.04
CA GLY A 477 1.30 35.53 13.83
C GLY A 477 1.12 35.45 15.33
N TYR A 478 1.79 34.52 15.99
CA TYR A 478 2.26 34.75 17.35
C TYR A 478 3.77 35.01 17.31
N LYS A 479 4.15 36.29 17.40
CA LYS A 479 5.54 36.66 17.71
C LYS A 479 5.81 36.21 19.16
N PRO A 480 6.81 35.36 19.42
CA PRO A 480 7.24 35.11 20.80
C PRO A 480 7.78 36.43 21.35
N GLN A 481 7.19 36.92 22.45
CA GLN A 481 7.82 37.96 23.26
C GLN A 481 9.15 37.40 23.78
N ALA A 482 10.22 38.16 23.54
CA ALA A 482 11.54 37.86 24.04
C ALA A 482 11.52 37.81 25.58
N LEU A 483 11.92 36.68 26.16
CA LEU A 483 12.38 36.62 27.55
C LEU A 483 13.89 36.84 27.61
N PRO A 484 14.40 37.51 28.65
CA PRO A 484 15.77 38.02 28.67
C PRO A 484 16.81 36.98 29.10
N HIS A 485 17.86 36.87 28.27
CA HIS A 485 19.25 36.49 28.57
C HIS A 485 19.62 35.08 29.14
N PRO A 486 20.88 34.63 28.89
CA PRO A 486 21.21 33.21 28.74
C PRO A 486 21.84 32.60 30.00
N ILE A 487 21.54 31.32 30.26
CA ILE A 487 22.29 30.49 31.20
C ILE A 487 23.22 29.58 30.38
N LEU A 488 24.53 29.73 30.62
CA LEU A 488 25.60 28.93 30.04
C LEU A 488 25.44 27.44 30.36
N TYR A 489 25.59 26.58 29.34
CA TYR A 489 25.98 25.18 29.53
C TYR A 489 27.46 25.00 29.18
N LEU A 490 28.25 24.60 30.19
CA LEU A 490 29.64 24.17 30.04
C LEU A 490 29.69 22.74 29.50
N SER A 491 30.35 22.55 28.36
CA SER A 491 30.72 21.24 27.82
C SER A 491 32.09 20.82 28.36
N PRO A 492 32.29 19.58 28.87
CA PRO A 492 33.63 19.08 29.14
C PRO A 492 34.26 18.54 27.85
N LYS A 493 35.40 19.12 27.47
CA LYS A 493 36.32 18.56 26.46
C LYS A 493 36.99 17.30 27.01
N ILE A 494 36.92 16.20 26.26
CA ILE A 494 37.77 15.03 26.47
C ILE A 494 39.14 15.33 25.86
N ASN A 495 40.19 15.22 26.68
CA ASN A 495 41.58 15.42 26.32
C ASN A 495 42.27 14.05 26.27
N THR A 496 42.95 13.77 25.16
CA THR A 496 43.72 12.55 24.92
C THR A 496 45.11 12.67 25.54
N LYS A 497 45.52 11.70 26.37
CA LYS A 497 46.94 11.33 26.58
C LYS A 497 47.10 9.96 27.27
N SER A 498 47.64 9.03 26.48
CA SER A 498 48.50 7.88 26.81
C SER A 498 48.90 7.63 28.27
N LEU A 499 48.76 6.38 28.74
CA LEU A 499 49.79 5.65 29.48
C LEU A 499 49.62 4.12 29.33
N LYS A 500 50.75 3.42 29.34
CA LYS A 500 50.99 2.03 28.91
C LYS A 500 50.73 0.99 30.03
N SER A 501 50.47 -0.24 29.57
CA SER A 501 50.86 -1.57 30.12
C SER A 501 50.49 -1.94 31.56
N GLU A 502 49.76 -3.06 31.74
CA GLU A 502 50.33 -4.35 32.16
C GLU A 502 49.29 -5.49 32.18
N LYS A 503 49.83 -6.71 32.29
CA LYS A 503 49.27 -8.06 32.06
C LYS A 503 48.30 -8.52 33.16
N GLY A 504 47.52 -9.57 32.87
CA GLY A 504 47.22 -10.62 33.87
C GLY A 504 45.82 -11.22 33.89
N LEU A 505 45.77 -12.56 33.87
CA LEU A 505 44.63 -13.47 33.88
C LEU A 505 43.69 -13.37 35.11
N HIS A 506 42.40 -13.70 34.95
CA HIS A 506 41.75 -14.95 35.43
C HIS A 506 40.22 -14.80 35.62
N SER A 507 39.52 -15.88 35.25
CA SER A 507 38.13 -16.22 35.52
C SER A 507 37.83 -16.44 37.01
N VAL A 508 36.67 -15.97 37.53
CA VAL A 508 35.89 -16.67 38.58
C VAL A 508 34.40 -16.27 38.51
N SER A 509 33.54 -17.26 38.71
CA SER A 509 32.08 -17.21 38.82
C SER A 509 31.55 -16.88 40.24
N SER A 510 30.24 -16.61 40.29
CA SER A 510 29.30 -16.88 41.39
C SER A 510 29.01 -15.78 42.44
N SER A 511 27.77 -15.27 42.36
CA SER A 511 26.76 -15.09 43.42
C SER A 511 27.11 -14.48 44.78
N CYS A 512 26.48 -13.33 45.10
CA CYS A 512 25.59 -13.09 46.27
C CYS A 512 25.04 -11.64 46.23
N LEU A 513 23.71 -11.47 46.11
CA LEU A 513 22.77 -10.99 47.15
C LEU A 513 22.99 -9.54 47.64
N SER A 514 22.07 -8.62 47.28
CA SER A 514 21.02 -8.12 48.21
C SER A 514 20.28 -6.87 47.70
N LEU A 515 18.94 -6.99 47.70
CA LEU A 515 17.93 -6.05 48.20
C LEU A 515 18.00 -4.56 47.82
N VAL A 516 17.11 -4.13 46.92
CA VAL A 516 16.43 -2.83 47.03
C VAL A 516 14.97 -3.01 46.65
N THR A 517 14.08 -2.89 47.64
CA THR A 517 12.63 -2.79 47.50
C THR A 517 12.21 -1.33 47.27
N PRO A 518 11.10 -1.07 46.54
CA PRO A 518 10.60 0.28 46.26
C PRO A 518 9.68 0.82 47.38
N ILE A 519 9.73 2.15 47.56
CA ILE A 519 8.94 2.96 48.51
C ILE A 519 7.45 3.03 48.06
N PRO A 520 6.46 2.94 48.98
CA PRO A 520 5.05 2.84 48.63
C PRO A 520 4.29 4.18 48.54
N ILE A 521 3.23 4.16 47.74
CA ILE A 521 2.17 5.18 47.56
C ILE A 521 1.15 5.08 48.72
N PRO A 522 0.60 6.18 49.28
CA PRO A 522 -0.34 6.10 50.39
C PRO A 522 -1.80 5.87 49.95
N ILE A 523 -2.47 4.98 50.70
CA ILE A 523 -3.92 4.70 50.71
C ILE A 523 -4.63 5.66 51.69
N PRO A 524 -5.90 6.04 51.47
CA PRO A 524 -6.76 6.47 52.58
C PRO A 524 -8.11 5.70 52.65
N CYS A 525 -8.45 5.23 53.86
CA CYS A 525 -9.78 5.16 54.52
C CYS A 525 -9.61 4.37 55.86
N PRO A 526 -10.44 4.55 56.93
CA PRO A 526 -11.86 4.93 56.93
C PRO A 526 -12.39 5.81 58.10
N GLY A 527 -13.63 6.31 57.95
CA GLY A 527 -14.69 6.22 58.98
C GLY A 527 -15.02 7.42 59.89
N THR A 528 -16.14 8.11 59.62
CA THR A 528 -17.19 8.38 60.64
C THR A 528 -18.56 8.59 59.98
N SER A 529 -19.58 7.93 60.52
CA SER A 529 -20.98 7.89 60.08
C SER A 529 -21.87 8.83 60.91
N VAL A 530 -22.85 9.49 60.28
CA VAL A 530 -24.15 9.85 60.88
C VAL A 530 -25.23 9.74 59.81
N SER A 531 -26.38 9.21 60.20
CA SER A 531 -27.53 8.77 59.40
C SER A 531 -28.79 9.62 59.66
N ILE A 532 -29.77 9.54 58.73
CA ILE A 532 -31.24 9.34 58.92
C ILE A 532 -32.19 10.20 58.01
N SER A 533 -32.98 9.47 57.21
CA SER A 533 -34.40 9.58 56.71
C SER A 533 -34.96 10.74 55.82
N ILE A 534 -35.28 10.41 54.54
CA ILE A 534 -36.61 10.21 53.86
C ILE A 534 -37.86 10.86 54.53
N PRO A 535 -38.79 11.56 53.81
CA PRO A 535 -39.71 10.89 52.87
C PRO A 535 -40.19 11.58 51.58
N ASP A 536 -40.71 10.70 50.71
CA ASP A 536 -41.44 10.86 49.46
C ASP A 536 -42.71 11.74 49.56
N SER A 537 -43.11 12.32 48.43
CA SER A 537 -44.52 12.37 48.02
C SER A 537 -44.69 12.68 46.53
N ASP A 538 -45.51 11.85 45.91
CA ASP A 538 -46.09 11.90 44.57
C ASP A 538 -46.71 13.27 44.17
N ALA A 539 -46.76 13.55 42.86
CA ALA A 539 -48.01 13.85 42.14
C ALA A 539 -47.74 14.30 40.68
N ASP A 540 -48.13 13.41 39.77
CA ASP A 540 -48.84 13.58 38.50
C ASP A 540 -49.03 14.95 37.81
N SER A 541 -48.99 14.81 36.48
CA SER A 541 -49.87 15.37 35.44
C SER A 541 -49.57 16.75 34.82
N ASP A 542 -49.19 16.67 33.54
CA ASP A 542 -49.75 17.40 32.40
C ASP A 542 -50.23 18.83 32.60
N PHE A 543 -49.64 19.78 31.86
CA PHE A 543 -50.45 20.73 31.11
C PHE A 543 -49.73 21.24 29.86
N LEU A 544 -50.44 21.04 28.74
CA LEU A 544 -50.22 21.54 27.40
C LEU A 544 -50.19 23.08 27.34
N GLU A 545 -49.20 23.58 26.59
CA GLU A 545 -49.40 24.46 25.42
C GLU A 545 -49.74 25.96 25.63
N ILE A 546 -49.14 26.75 24.72
CA ILE A 546 -49.59 28.04 24.15
C ILE A 546 -48.87 29.34 24.55
N ALA A 547 -48.18 29.84 23.52
CA ALA A 547 -48.02 31.22 23.03
C ALA A 547 -47.03 32.19 23.69
N GLY A 548 -46.11 32.63 22.83
CA GLY A 548 -45.22 33.76 23.05
C GLY A 548 -45.88 35.14 23.10
N ARG A 549 -45.08 36.09 23.59
CA ARG A 549 -44.99 37.53 23.26
C ARG A 549 -43.76 38.03 24.04
N TRP A 550 -42.65 38.36 23.39
CA TRP A 550 -42.27 39.66 22.81
C TRP A 550 -41.98 40.79 23.83
N VAL A 551 -40.86 41.48 23.53
CA VAL A 551 -40.34 42.81 23.98
C VAL A 551 -39.45 42.78 25.23
N ASP A 552 -38.11 42.75 25.14
CA ASP A 552 -37.10 43.69 24.54
C ASP A 552 -36.74 44.85 25.47
N GLU A 553 -35.48 44.87 25.95
CA GLU A 553 -34.61 46.05 25.92
C GLU A 553 -33.14 45.63 25.73
N ARG A 554 -32.63 45.84 24.50
CA ARG A 554 -31.51 46.75 24.13
C ARG A 554 -30.18 46.62 24.93
N VAL A 555 -28.95 46.62 24.38
CA VAL A 555 -28.36 47.17 23.13
C VAL A 555 -26.83 46.86 23.21
N PHE A 556 -26.16 46.17 22.26
CA PHE A 556 -25.37 46.62 21.08
C PHE A 556 -24.75 45.31 20.47
N ALA A 557 -25.20 44.62 19.40
CA ALA A 557 -25.34 44.90 17.95
C ALA A 557 -24.01 45.26 17.22
N CYS A 558 -23.58 44.67 16.08
CA CYS A 558 -24.04 43.62 15.14
C CYS A 558 -22.85 43.29 14.18
N MET A 559 -22.59 42.04 13.77
CA MET A 559 -23.00 41.37 12.50
C MET A 559 -22.92 42.17 11.19
N TYR A 560 -22.34 41.55 10.14
CA TYR A 560 -22.90 41.23 8.80
C TYR A 560 -21.72 40.94 7.82
N TYR A 561 -21.72 39.90 7.00
CA TYR A 561 -22.50 39.84 5.76
C TYR A 561 -22.56 38.42 5.14
N PHE A 562 -23.75 38.07 4.64
CA PHE A 562 -23.97 37.13 3.54
C PHE A 562 -24.87 37.84 2.50
N CYS A 563 -24.76 37.40 1.24
CA CYS A 563 -25.63 37.64 0.06
C CYS A 563 -25.23 38.65 -1.05
N PHE A 564 -24.79 38.05 -2.16
CA PHE A 564 -25.32 38.13 -3.54
C PHE A 564 -25.18 39.40 -4.43
N ILE A 565 -24.40 39.20 -5.51
CA ILE A 565 -24.62 39.52 -6.95
C ILE A 565 -24.58 40.98 -7.46
N SER A 566 -23.59 41.16 -8.35
CA SER A 566 -23.55 41.96 -9.60
C SER A 566 -23.35 43.48 -9.58
N ALA A 567 -22.51 43.86 -10.55
CA ALA A 567 -22.61 45.02 -11.45
C ALA A 567 -21.77 46.27 -11.11
N SER A 568 -20.73 46.41 -11.96
CA SER A 568 -20.41 47.63 -12.72
C SER A 568 -19.43 48.66 -12.14
N LEU A 569 -18.21 48.58 -12.69
CA LEU A 569 -17.57 49.60 -13.54
C LEU A 569 -17.51 51.07 -13.07
N CYS A 570 -16.24 51.52 -13.03
CA CYS A 570 -15.72 52.77 -13.60
C CYS A 570 -15.58 54.04 -12.74
N THR A 571 -14.51 54.75 -13.11
CA THR A 571 -14.06 56.14 -12.81
C THR A 571 -13.44 56.41 -11.42
N ALA A 572 -12.34 57.14 -11.26
CA ALA A 572 -11.34 57.70 -12.18
C ALA A 572 -10.24 58.43 -11.34
N PHE A 573 -8.98 58.29 -11.81
CA PHE A 573 -7.90 59.31 -11.90
C PHE A 573 -7.35 60.12 -10.69
N ALA A 574 -6.03 59.92 -10.52
CA ALA A 574 -4.93 60.92 -10.54
C ALA A 574 -4.48 61.68 -9.27
N LEU A 575 -3.17 61.51 -8.97
CA LEU A 575 -2.12 62.51 -8.67
C LEU A 575 -0.78 61.73 -8.47
N ILE A 576 0.17 61.69 -9.43
CA ILE A 576 1.34 62.59 -9.62
C ILE A 576 2.20 62.72 -8.33
N GLY A 577 3.52 62.47 -8.26
CA GLY A 577 4.54 62.13 -9.26
C GLY A 577 5.98 62.09 -8.67
N CYS A 578 6.91 61.61 -9.51
CA CYS A 578 8.35 61.95 -9.67
C CYS A 578 9.44 61.67 -8.60
N CYS A 579 10.45 60.86 -9.03
CA CYS A 579 11.94 60.95 -8.92
C CYS A 579 12.50 59.53 -9.24
N VAL A 580 13.06 59.13 -10.41
CA VAL A 580 14.33 59.47 -11.17
C VAL A 580 15.58 59.39 -10.26
N ASP A 581 16.61 58.53 -10.43
CA ASP A 581 17.56 58.20 -11.52
C ASP A 581 17.90 56.66 -11.55
N ALA A 582 18.14 55.92 -12.65
CA ALA A 582 19.05 56.01 -13.81
C ALA A 582 20.52 55.56 -13.58
N TYR A 583 20.91 54.40 -14.14
CA TYR A 583 22.20 54.17 -14.81
C TYR A 583 22.10 53.05 -15.86
N CYS A 584 22.39 53.42 -17.12
CA CYS A 584 22.65 52.55 -18.27
C CYS A 584 24.15 52.27 -18.39
N VAL A 585 24.54 51.09 -18.90
CA VAL A 585 25.61 50.94 -19.91
C VAL A 585 25.20 49.87 -20.92
N VAL A 586 25.34 50.25 -22.20
CA VAL A 586 25.10 49.53 -23.45
C VAL A 586 26.45 49.05 -24.02
N TYR A 587 26.50 47.90 -24.71
CA TYR A 587 27.17 47.81 -26.01
C TYR A 587 26.65 46.63 -26.88
N CYS A 588 26.31 47.00 -28.12
CA CYS A 588 25.86 46.22 -29.30
C CYS A 588 26.98 45.32 -29.88
N GLY A 589 26.81 44.44 -30.88
CA GLY A 589 25.74 44.20 -31.87
C GLY A 589 26.05 42.92 -32.70
N CYS A 590 25.04 42.19 -33.16
CA CYS A 590 24.43 42.17 -34.52
C CYS A 590 25.10 41.26 -35.59
N PRO A 591 24.33 40.73 -36.57
CA PRO A 591 24.47 39.37 -37.12
C PRO A 591 24.74 39.31 -38.65
N ALA A 592 24.89 38.10 -39.22
CA ALA A 592 24.87 37.89 -40.67
C ALA A 592 24.05 36.65 -41.09
N ARG A 593 23.24 36.86 -42.13
CA ARG A 593 22.38 35.93 -42.90
C ARG A 593 23.20 35.05 -43.87
N ALA A 594 22.66 33.90 -44.29
CA ALA A 594 22.02 33.70 -45.62
C ALA A 594 21.94 32.19 -46.06
N SER A 595 20.74 31.80 -46.55
CA SER A 595 20.38 30.91 -47.71
C SER A 595 21.31 29.75 -48.11
N SER A 596 20.89 28.54 -48.53
CA SER A 596 19.76 28.08 -49.35
C SER A 596 19.81 26.54 -49.50
N SER A 597 18.66 25.87 -49.62
CA SER A 597 18.48 24.50 -50.15
C SER A 597 18.50 24.49 -51.70
N PRO A 598 18.25 23.39 -52.47
CA PRO A 598 17.98 21.97 -52.14
C PRO A 598 18.69 20.94 -53.09
N SER A 599 18.22 19.66 -53.05
CA SER A 599 18.34 18.57 -54.06
C SER A 599 19.48 17.56 -53.82
N LEU A 600 19.42 16.25 -54.15
CA LEU A 600 18.44 15.26 -54.62
C LEU A 600 19.21 13.92 -54.73
N PHE A 601 18.52 12.77 -54.77
CA PHE A 601 18.97 11.41 -55.15
C PHE A 601 19.87 10.61 -54.16
N ASN A 602 19.92 9.27 -54.10
CA ASN A 602 19.06 8.11 -54.38
C ASN A 602 19.99 6.87 -54.22
N ARG A 603 19.59 5.80 -53.50
CA ARG A 603 20.11 4.39 -53.56
C ARG A 603 21.63 4.20 -53.28
N GLY A 604 22.15 3.11 -52.70
CA GLY A 604 21.68 1.78 -52.35
C GLY A 604 22.89 0.82 -52.35
N PHE A 605 22.83 -0.23 -51.51
CA PHE A 605 23.51 -1.54 -51.62
C PHE A 605 25.02 -1.75 -51.36
N GLY A 606 25.30 -2.87 -50.66
CA GLY A 606 26.54 -3.69 -50.69
C GLY A 606 27.45 -3.48 -49.47
N LEU A 607 27.57 -4.31 -48.42
CA LEU A 607 27.73 -5.78 -48.27
C LEU A 607 29.05 -6.31 -48.87
N PHE A 608 30.07 -6.58 -48.03
CA PHE A 608 30.88 -7.82 -47.91
C PHE A 608 32.30 -7.63 -47.30
N GLY A 609 32.73 -8.64 -46.51
CA GLY A 609 34.13 -8.99 -46.17
C GLY A 609 34.53 -8.66 -44.71
N LEU A 610 34.64 -9.56 -43.71
CA LEU A 610 35.41 -10.83 -43.60
C LEU A 610 36.85 -10.66 -44.13
N ALA A 611 37.95 -10.96 -43.41
CA ALA A 611 38.18 -11.78 -42.23
C ALA A 611 39.58 -11.50 -41.61
N ALA A 612 39.72 -11.84 -40.32
CA ALA A 612 40.83 -12.52 -39.63
C ALA A 612 42.32 -12.21 -39.93
N LEU A 613 43.14 -12.09 -38.86
CA LEU A 613 44.22 -13.06 -38.54
C LEU A 613 44.99 -12.73 -37.23
N CYS A 614 45.08 -13.76 -36.37
CA CYS A 614 46.22 -14.25 -35.56
C CYS A 614 46.92 -13.43 -34.43
N SER A 615 46.65 -13.86 -33.18
CA SER A 615 47.50 -14.77 -32.34
C SER A 615 48.91 -14.40 -31.79
N TYR A 616 49.01 -14.48 -30.44
CA TYR A 616 50.15 -14.81 -29.52
C TYR A 616 51.34 -13.82 -29.40
N GLY A 617 51.95 -13.50 -28.23
CA GLY A 617 51.88 -13.99 -26.84
C GLY A 617 52.75 -13.14 -25.86
N PHE A 618 52.70 -13.51 -24.56
CA PHE A 618 53.46 -13.12 -23.32
C PHE A 618 54.85 -12.44 -23.47
N SER A 619 55.42 -11.60 -22.58
CA SER A 619 55.35 -11.44 -21.10
C SER A 619 55.97 -10.10 -20.59
N SER A 620 55.65 -9.78 -19.32
CA SER A 620 56.45 -9.07 -18.29
C SER A 620 56.75 -7.57 -18.39
N GLY A 621 56.38 -6.82 -17.34
CA GLY A 621 56.92 -5.49 -17.04
C GLY A 621 55.97 -4.65 -16.18
N SER A 622 56.16 -4.71 -14.86
CA SER A 622 55.46 -3.94 -13.83
C SER A 622 55.73 -2.43 -13.90
N GLU A 623 54.69 -1.61 -13.82
CA GLU A 623 54.67 -0.35 -13.04
C GLU A 623 53.23 0.17 -12.91
N PHE A 624 52.78 0.39 -11.67
CA PHE A 624 51.48 0.97 -11.30
C PHE A 624 51.48 2.48 -11.62
N PRO A 625 50.31 3.05 -11.99
CA PRO A 625 49.55 3.75 -10.96
C PRO A 625 48.07 3.39 -10.92
N ILE A 626 47.55 3.51 -9.72
CA ILE A 626 46.20 3.23 -9.23
C ILE A 626 45.14 3.94 -10.08
N SER A 627 44.21 3.20 -10.68
CA SER A 627 42.88 3.69 -11.01
C SER A 627 41.83 2.70 -10.53
N CYS A 628 40.83 3.24 -9.85
CA CYS A 628 39.82 2.53 -9.07
C CYS A 628 38.70 2.05 -9.99
N THR A 629 38.80 0.81 -10.48
CA THR A 629 37.67 0.13 -11.14
C THR A 629 37.75 -1.37 -10.86
N GLN A 630 37.23 -1.79 -9.69
CA GLN A 630 36.83 -3.19 -9.47
C GLN A 630 35.91 -3.29 -8.24
N CYS A 631 34.62 -3.08 -8.48
CA CYS A 631 33.53 -3.68 -7.69
C CYS A 631 32.27 -3.72 -8.56
N GLN A 632 32.29 -4.52 -9.62
CA GLN A 632 31.08 -4.97 -10.30
C GLN A 632 30.99 -6.48 -10.15
N SER A 633 30.47 -6.92 -9.01
CA SER A 633 29.98 -8.28 -8.83
C SER A 633 28.50 -8.20 -8.45
N PRO A 634 27.56 -8.59 -9.34
CA PRO A 634 26.12 -8.55 -9.07
C PRO A 634 25.69 -9.38 -7.84
N ARG A 635 26.53 -10.33 -7.38
CA ARG A 635 26.24 -11.18 -6.22
C ARG A 635 26.39 -10.48 -4.87
N LEU A 636 27.10 -9.35 -4.80
CA LEU A 636 27.28 -8.62 -3.54
C LEU A 636 26.08 -7.72 -3.21
N TRP A 637 25.43 -7.16 -4.24
CA TRP A 637 24.22 -6.35 -4.09
C TRP A 637 23.05 -7.15 -3.50
N LEU A 638 22.83 -8.38 -3.96
CA LEU A 638 21.75 -9.23 -3.45
C LEU A 638 21.94 -9.65 -1.97
N ARG A 639 23.18 -9.71 -1.48
CA ARG A 639 23.49 -10.06 -0.07
C ARG A 639 23.30 -8.90 0.90
N LEU A 640 23.53 -7.66 0.46
CA LEU A 640 23.19 -6.47 1.25
C LEU A 640 21.69 -6.21 1.26
N TRP A 641 20.99 -6.61 0.19
CA TRP A 641 19.56 -6.43 0.00
C TRP A 641 18.65 -7.31 0.86
N LEU A 642 19.10 -8.50 1.29
CA LEU A 642 18.34 -9.38 2.20
C LEU A 642 18.50 -9.05 3.70
N ARG A 643 19.28 -8.00 4.05
CA ARG A 643 19.61 -7.62 5.44
C ARG A 643 19.03 -6.28 5.89
N SER A 644 18.36 -5.56 5.01
CA SER A 644 17.60 -4.32 5.26
C SER A 644 16.14 -4.57 4.94
#